data_AF-A0A978UYM0-F1
#
_entry.id   AF-A0A978UYM0-F1
#
_cell.length_a   1.000
_cell.length_b   1.000
_cell.length_c   1.000
_cell.angle_alpha   90.00
_cell.angle_beta   90.00
_cell.angle_gamma   90.00
#
_symmetry.space_group_name_H-M   'P 1'
#
loop_
_entity.id
_entity.type
_entity.pdbx_description
1 polymer ?
#
loop_
_entity_poly.entity_id
_entity_poly.type
_entity_poly.pdbx_seq_one_letter_code
_entity_poly.pdbx_strand_id
1 'polypeptide(L)'
;MVADTVASASEAGFRSSKARNSFQWGGTVFALLLLILNRTGNGSPMQTTLLVLFLFTSFPNVFFEILRGQFGYWISFLAVAANLFYPQTFPFSRFILFVIIPDWLANGLRVSIAADSAYAARMERAELWGPFPCFTSAQQLYVGQAITDCNNPDITPAVFGYEYNGVNTSCQTYLTFRSNPPYNNVSAISDLLASDPSQLSEINEVSETETFDTNRLVIVPVNCSRSGEYYQRNTSYVIKEAAGYLFIANNTLQGLTTCQAIANQNPGLTSSNLSIGARLNAPLRCACPTKNQSDLGIKYLMSYLVAEGDQVSLISQRFGADTKLTSEANSLPNTNINPFTTFLVPLENPPSVSQTIEPPPPPLSPPPPPTPTSTSNKSSSKTWLYALIGALGGSALILVLGIVFYCRVFRRSKKKTDSITVSESFGAFEKPQEKKTDQESKDFLDSISADIALSLKTYRFQELQNATNNFSTSNWIKGSVYRGTINGDSAAIKKMDGDVSKEINLLHKINHSNLIRLSGVCFSDGYWYLVYEYAANGPLSDWIYYDINDGKFLDWRQRIQILLDVATGLNYLHSYTTPPHVHKDIKSSNILLDTDFRAKIANFGMARSAEGQEDHFSLTKHIVGTIGYMAPEYLEHGLVSTKLDVYAFGVLMLETLTGKEVAVLYEENKHLSDVLNAVLKDEDGQESWRNFMDPSLQERYPSELAKFLVKLIDNCLEKNPAVRPAMDEIVQLLSQTMNNSMAWELSNV
;
A
#
# COMPACT_ATOMS: atom_id res chain seq x y z
N MET A 1 29.88 -40.90 45.44
CA MET A 1 28.69 -41.62 45.93
C MET A 1 27.65 -41.50 44.82
N VAL A 2 27.40 -42.49 43.95
CA VAL A 2 27.52 -43.96 44.12
C VAL A 2 26.69 -44.38 45.35
N ALA A 3 25.41 -44.74 45.28
CA ALA A 3 24.63 -45.66 44.40
C ALA A 3 24.49 -47.08 45.01
N ASP A 4 23.34 -47.73 44.73
CA ASP A 4 23.01 -49.15 44.97
C ASP A 4 22.94 -49.61 46.45
N THR A 5 22.31 -50.72 46.89
CA THR A 5 21.23 -51.66 46.44
C THR A 5 20.57 -52.25 47.74
N VAL A 6 19.73 -53.30 47.88
CA VAL A 6 19.15 -54.43 47.10
C VAL A 6 17.82 -54.79 47.84
N ALA A 7 16.64 -54.98 47.24
CA ALA A 7 16.10 -56.03 46.34
C ALA A 7 15.67 -57.38 46.99
N SER A 8 14.42 -57.81 46.72
CA SER A 8 13.85 -59.18 46.81
C SER A 8 12.51 -59.19 46.04
N ALA A 9 12.28 -59.99 44.98
CA ALA A 9 11.95 -61.43 44.97
C ALA A 9 10.54 -61.74 45.58
N SER A 10 9.66 -62.58 45.00
CA SER A 10 9.74 -63.44 43.78
C SER A 10 8.36 -63.91 43.25
N GLU A 11 8.29 -64.14 41.93
CA GLU A 11 7.52 -65.16 41.17
C GLU A 11 5.99 -65.42 41.27
N ALA A 12 5.39 -65.48 40.06
CA ALA A 12 4.38 -66.44 39.54
C ALA A 12 2.90 -66.45 40.03
N GLY A 13 1.98 -66.22 39.07
CA GLY A 13 0.54 -66.49 39.14
C GLY A 13 -0.15 -66.34 37.77
N PHE A 14 -1.13 -67.19 37.42
CA PHE A 14 -1.55 -67.42 36.02
C PHE A 14 -3.00 -66.95 35.70
N ARG A 15 -3.18 -66.23 34.58
CA ARG A 15 -4.44 -65.94 33.82
C ARG A 15 -5.67 -65.37 34.57
N SER A 16 -6.17 -64.20 34.13
CA SER A 16 -7.36 -64.08 33.23
C SER A 16 -8.21 -62.79 33.37
N SER A 17 -8.41 -62.09 32.24
CA SER A 17 -9.60 -61.28 31.86
C SER A 17 -9.91 -59.90 32.49
N LYS A 18 -10.55 -59.07 31.64
CA LYS A 18 -11.52 -57.96 31.93
C LYS A 18 -11.13 -56.74 32.79
N ALA A 19 -10.85 -55.65 32.07
CA ALA A 19 -11.70 -54.44 31.95
C ALA A 19 -11.80 -53.36 33.07
N ARG A 20 -11.80 -52.10 32.58
CA ARG A 20 -12.38 -50.85 33.13
C ARG A 20 -11.88 -50.30 34.48
N ASN A 21 -11.44 -49.04 34.43
CA ASN A 21 -12.19 -47.86 34.89
C ASN A 21 -11.44 -46.57 34.49
N SER A 22 -12.03 -45.37 34.42
CA SER A 22 -13.43 -44.93 34.20
C SER A 22 -13.47 -43.40 34.11
N PHE A 23 -14.14 -42.80 33.10
CA PHE A 23 -14.58 -41.39 33.18
C PHE A 23 -15.66 -41.08 32.14
N GLN A 24 -16.86 -40.71 32.56
CA GLN A 24 -17.86 -40.05 31.69
C GLN A 24 -18.99 -39.37 32.48
N TRP A 25 -19.10 -38.05 32.33
CA TRP A 25 -20.32 -37.26 32.54
C TRP A 25 -20.65 -36.58 31.20
N GLY A 26 -21.89 -36.20 30.86
CA GLY A 26 -23.15 -36.38 31.58
C GLY A 26 -24.29 -36.76 30.62
N GLY A 27 -25.25 -37.57 31.09
CA GLY A 27 -26.19 -38.32 30.22
C GLY A 27 -27.49 -37.64 29.80
N THR A 28 -27.67 -36.34 30.04
CA THR A 28 -29.00 -35.69 30.02
C THR A 28 -29.61 -35.54 28.62
N VAL A 29 -28.79 -35.36 27.57
CA VAL A 29 -29.27 -35.20 26.18
C VAL A 29 -29.59 -36.56 25.53
N PHE A 30 -28.76 -37.58 25.78
CA PHE A 30 -28.92 -38.90 25.18
C PHE A 30 -30.18 -39.65 25.68
N ALA A 31 -30.58 -39.41 26.93
CA ALA A 31 -31.77 -40.02 27.53
C ALA A 31 -33.07 -39.60 26.82
N LEU A 32 -33.20 -38.34 26.42
CA LEU A 32 -34.40 -37.84 25.75
C LEU A 32 -34.58 -38.46 24.35
N LEU A 33 -33.47 -38.59 23.62
CA LEU A 33 -33.41 -39.16 22.28
C LEU A 33 -33.78 -40.65 22.27
N LEU A 34 -33.29 -41.41 23.25
CA LEU A 34 -33.65 -42.82 23.44
C LEU A 34 -35.09 -43.01 23.93
N LEU A 35 -35.64 -42.10 24.76
CA LEU A 35 -37.03 -42.17 25.20
C LEU A 35 -38.05 -41.92 24.09
N ILE A 36 -37.71 -41.11 23.08
CA ILE A 36 -38.54 -40.92 21.88
C ILE A 36 -38.45 -42.15 20.97
N LEU A 37 -37.25 -42.64 20.69
CA LEU A 37 -37.04 -43.80 19.80
C LEU A 37 -37.59 -45.13 20.37
N ASN A 38 -37.68 -45.27 21.69
CA ASN A 38 -38.10 -46.51 22.35
C ASN A 38 -39.59 -46.55 22.76
N ARG A 39 -40.42 -45.55 22.37
CA ARG A 39 -41.85 -45.50 22.75
C ARG A 39 -42.85 -45.78 21.61
N THR A 40 -42.37 -45.92 20.37
CA THR A 40 -43.19 -46.36 19.22
C THR A 40 -42.64 -47.67 18.64
N GLY A 41 -42.76 -48.76 19.40
CA GLY A 41 -42.52 -50.10 18.87
C GLY A 41 -43.57 -50.48 17.81
N ASN A 42 -43.12 -51.10 16.71
CA ASN A 42 -43.92 -51.59 15.57
C ASN A 42 -44.75 -50.53 14.81
N GLY A 43 -44.24 -49.98 13.70
CA GLY A 43 -45.13 -49.38 12.68
C GLY A 43 -44.52 -48.41 11.66
N SER A 44 -44.02 -48.93 10.53
CA SER A 44 -43.67 -48.20 9.29
C SER A 44 -42.47 -47.23 9.32
N PRO A 45 -41.68 -47.11 8.23
CA PRO A 45 -40.55 -46.18 8.13
C PRO A 45 -40.94 -44.72 7.79
N MET A 46 -42.24 -44.44 7.60
CA MET A 46 -42.69 -43.16 7.06
C MET A 46 -42.69 -42.03 8.10
N GLN A 47 -42.98 -42.35 9.38
CA GLN A 47 -42.99 -41.36 10.46
C GLN A 47 -41.59 -40.87 10.84
N THR A 48 -40.59 -41.75 10.87
CA THR A 48 -39.18 -41.38 11.13
C THR A 48 -38.65 -40.41 10.09
N THR A 49 -39.01 -40.63 8.82
CA THR A 49 -38.61 -39.78 7.69
C THR A 49 -39.17 -38.36 7.82
N LEU A 50 -40.44 -38.23 8.25
CA LEU A 50 -41.10 -36.93 8.42
C LEU A 50 -40.47 -36.08 9.54
N LEU A 51 -40.06 -36.72 10.64
CA LEU A 51 -39.44 -36.04 11.79
C LEU A 51 -38.04 -35.50 11.43
N VAL A 52 -37.25 -36.26 10.66
CA VAL A 52 -35.93 -35.83 10.18
C VAL A 52 -36.05 -34.64 9.22
N LEU A 53 -37.03 -34.65 8.31
CA LEU A 53 -37.34 -33.53 7.42
C LEU A 53 -37.70 -32.26 8.19
N PHE A 54 -38.52 -32.36 9.24
CA PHE A 54 -38.93 -31.21 10.06
C PHE A 54 -37.75 -30.58 10.84
N LEU A 55 -36.78 -31.39 11.28
CA LEU A 55 -35.54 -30.89 11.89
C LEU A 55 -34.64 -30.20 10.86
N PHE A 56 -34.53 -30.77 9.65
CA PHE A 56 -33.74 -30.20 8.55
C PHE A 56 -34.22 -28.81 8.10
N THR A 57 -35.54 -28.57 8.10
CA THR A 57 -36.11 -27.27 7.73
C THR A 57 -36.11 -26.25 8.86
N SER A 58 -36.09 -26.68 10.13
CA SER A 58 -36.28 -25.78 11.28
C SER A 58 -34.99 -25.27 11.91
N PHE A 59 -33.89 -26.04 11.91
CA PHE A 59 -32.65 -25.68 12.63
C PHE A 59 -31.35 -26.00 11.86
N PRO A 60 -31.16 -25.50 10.63
CA PRO A 60 -30.04 -25.87 9.76
C PRO A 60 -28.64 -25.59 10.37
N ASN A 61 -28.47 -24.42 11.00
CA ASN A 61 -27.15 -23.96 11.47
C ASN A 61 -26.57 -24.84 12.60
N VAL A 62 -27.43 -25.46 13.43
CA VAL A 62 -26.98 -26.29 14.55
C VAL A 62 -26.43 -27.64 14.07
N PHE A 63 -26.98 -28.19 12.98
CA PHE A 63 -26.54 -29.48 12.45
C PHE A 63 -25.25 -29.38 11.64
N PHE A 64 -25.00 -28.23 11.00
CA PHE A 64 -23.81 -28.00 10.19
C PHE A 64 -22.51 -28.01 11.02
N GLU A 65 -22.53 -27.36 12.20
CA GLU A 65 -21.37 -27.37 13.11
C GLU A 65 -21.12 -28.74 13.76
N ILE A 66 -22.16 -29.52 14.03
CA ILE A 66 -22.01 -30.90 14.53
C ILE A 66 -21.29 -31.79 13.49
N LEU A 67 -21.62 -31.66 12.20
CA LEU A 67 -20.94 -32.38 11.13
C LEU A 67 -19.48 -31.93 10.93
N ARG A 68 -19.23 -30.62 11.04
CA ARG A 68 -17.87 -30.04 10.92
C ARG A 68 -16.89 -30.59 11.96
N GLY A 69 -17.38 -30.92 13.16
CA GLY A 69 -16.55 -31.40 14.27
C GLY A 69 -16.07 -32.87 14.22
N GLN A 70 -16.72 -33.77 13.45
CA GLN A 70 -16.43 -35.22 13.57
C GLN A 70 -15.74 -35.90 12.37
N PHE A 71 -15.84 -35.36 11.15
CA PHE A 71 -15.29 -36.07 9.98
C PHE A 71 -13.80 -35.87 9.69
N GLY A 72 -13.17 -34.82 10.25
CA GLY A 72 -11.77 -34.49 9.95
C GLY A 72 -10.74 -35.57 10.31
N TYR A 73 -10.95 -36.31 11.41
CA TYR A 73 -9.95 -37.26 11.93
C TYR A 73 -9.93 -38.64 11.26
N TRP A 74 -11.00 -39.04 10.56
CA TRP A 74 -11.09 -40.39 9.98
C TRP A 74 -10.35 -40.56 8.64
N ILE A 75 -10.22 -39.48 7.86
CA ILE A 75 -9.54 -39.51 6.55
C ILE A 75 -8.03 -39.74 6.74
N SER A 76 -7.40 -39.05 7.69
CA SER A 76 -5.97 -39.18 7.98
C SER A 76 -5.57 -40.59 8.44
N PHE A 77 -6.42 -41.25 9.24
CA PHE A 77 -6.12 -42.59 9.75
C PHE A 77 -6.10 -43.66 8.63
N LEU A 78 -7.02 -43.57 7.68
CA LEU A 78 -7.07 -44.49 6.52
C LEU A 78 -5.89 -44.28 5.56
N ALA A 79 -5.47 -43.03 5.33
CA ALA A 79 -4.31 -42.72 4.50
C ALA A 79 -2.99 -43.29 5.06
N VAL A 80 -2.79 -43.18 6.39
CA VAL A 80 -1.61 -43.76 7.06
C VAL A 80 -1.66 -45.29 7.08
N ALA A 81 -2.84 -45.88 7.32
CA ALA A 81 -3.00 -47.34 7.32
C ALA A 81 -2.72 -47.97 5.93
N ALA A 82 -3.18 -47.35 4.84
CA ALA A 82 -2.96 -47.85 3.48
C ALA A 82 -1.47 -47.96 3.13
N ASN A 83 -0.68 -46.95 3.49
CA ASN A 83 0.77 -46.88 3.21
C ASN A 83 1.59 -47.92 4.00
N LEU A 84 1.07 -48.45 5.12
CA LEU A 84 1.77 -49.39 5.99
C LEU A 84 1.65 -50.87 5.58
N PHE A 85 0.69 -51.23 4.73
CA PHE A 85 0.40 -52.64 4.41
C PHE A 85 0.65 -53.07 2.96
N TYR A 86 0.77 -52.15 2.00
CA TYR A 86 1.04 -52.48 0.59
C TYR A 86 2.12 -51.56 -0.03
N PRO A 87 3.42 -51.85 0.17
CA PRO A 87 4.52 -50.96 -0.25
C PRO A 87 4.81 -50.92 -1.76
N GLN A 88 4.10 -51.69 -2.58
CA GLN A 88 4.27 -51.78 -4.04
C GLN A 88 2.92 -52.01 -4.73
N THR A 89 2.82 -51.55 -5.99
CA THR A 89 1.67 -51.67 -6.91
C THR A 89 0.35 -51.05 -6.45
N PHE A 90 0.09 -49.78 -6.80
CA PHE A 90 -1.14 -49.28 -7.47
C PHE A 90 -1.01 -47.77 -7.81
N PRO A 91 -1.25 -47.33 -9.07
CA PRO A 91 -1.23 -45.90 -9.42
C PRO A 91 -2.53 -45.17 -9.03
N PHE A 92 -2.40 -43.92 -8.60
CA PHE A 92 -3.43 -43.17 -7.85
C PHE A 92 -4.69 -42.71 -8.61
N SER A 93 -4.89 -43.08 -9.88
CA SER A 93 -5.85 -42.43 -10.79
C SER A 93 -7.26 -43.03 -10.87
N ARG A 94 -7.64 -43.98 -9.99
CA ARG A 94 -8.96 -44.67 -10.03
C ARG A 94 -9.59 -44.99 -8.66
N PHE A 95 -9.48 -44.09 -7.67
CA PHE A 95 -10.04 -44.33 -6.33
C PHE A 95 -11.32 -43.54 -5.96
N ILE A 96 -11.86 -42.71 -6.87
CA ILE A 96 -13.10 -41.92 -6.63
C ILE A 96 -14.16 -42.26 -7.70
N LEU A 97 -14.73 -43.47 -7.65
CA LEU A 97 -15.99 -43.77 -8.36
C LEU A 97 -16.80 -45.00 -7.85
N PHE A 98 -16.64 -45.44 -6.58
CA PHE A 98 -17.37 -46.62 -6.09
C PHE A 98 -17.78 -46.56 -4.58
N VAL A 99 -18.65 -45.60 -4.22
CA VAL A 99 -19.51 -45.74 -3.02
C VAL A 99 -20.93 -45.22 -3.30
N ILE A 100 -21.79 -46.15 -3.73
CA ILE A 100 -23.25 -46.20 -3.52
C ILE A 100 -24.09 -44.93 -3.84
N ILE A 101 -24.74 -44.95 -5.01
CA ILE A 101 -26.12 -44.44 -5.18
C ILE A 101 -27.06 -45.67 -5.12
N PRO A 102 -28.17 -45.67 -4.36
CA PRO A 102 -29.11 -46.79 -4.35
C PRO A 102 -30.03 -46.83 -5.60
N ASP A 103 -30.18 -48.01 -6.20
CA ASP A 103 -30.89 -48.23 -7.49
C ASP A 103 -32.39 -47.87 -7.53
N TRP A 104 -33.04 -47.52 -6.40
CA TRP A 104 -34.47 -47.12 -6.46
C TRP A 104 -34.66 -45.79 -7.19
N LEU A 105 -33.70 -44.87 -7.12
CA LEU A 105 -33.81 -43.52 -7.69
C LEU A 105 -33.81 -43.51 -9.24
N ALA A 106 -33.27 -44.54 -9.88
CA ALA A 106 -33.20 -44.64 -11.34
C ALA A 106 -34.57 -44.81 -12.03
N ASN A 107 -35.57 -45.35 -11.33
CA ASN A 107 -36.89 -45.65 -11.90
C ASN A 107 -38.00 -44.62 -11.59
N GLY A 108 -37.82 -43.75 -10.58
CA GLY A 108 -38.83 -42.76 -10.19
C GLY A 108 -39.01 -41.60 -11.19
N LEU A 109 -37.95 -41.24 -11.91
CA LEU A 109 -37.90 -40.04 -12.77
C LEU A 109 -38.47 -40.24 -14.19
N ARG A 110 -39.08 -41.39 -14.50
CA ARG A 110 -39.67 -41.68 -15.83
C ARG A 110 -41.18 -41.44 -15.94
N VAL A 111 -41.86 -40.94 -14.89
CA VAL A 111 -43.34 -40.81 -14.87
C VAL A 111 -43.83 -39.37 -14.75
N SER A 112 -43.02 -38.41 -14.29
CA SER A 112 -43.46 -37.02 -14.04
C SER A 112 -43.10 -36.00 -15.12
N ILE A 113 -42.58 -36.42 -16.28
CA ILE A 113 -42.43 -35.56 -17.48
C ILE A 113 -43.45 -36.01 -18.53
N ALA A 114 -44.73 -35.87 -18.18
CA ALA A 114 -45.86 -36.32 -18.99
C ALA A 114 -47.08 -35.38 -18.93
N ALA A 115 -46.87 -34.12 -18.51
CA ALA A 115 -47.91 -33.08 -18.47
C ALA A 115 -47.33 -31.66 -18.48
N ASP A 116 -46.81 -31.19 -19.62
CA ASP A 116 -47.26 -29.93 -20.24
C ASP A 116 -46.57 -29.68 -21.59
N SER A 117 -47.37 -29.46 -22.64
CA SER A 117 -46.91 -29.43 -24.04
C SER A 117 -47.11 -28.05 -24.68
N ALA A 118 -46.20 -27.10 -24.44
CA ALA A 118 -46.39 -25.71 -24.89
C ALA A 118 -45.12 -24.89 -25.28
N TYR A 119 -43.95 -25.50 -25.55
CA TYR A 119 -42.79 -24.72 -26.06
C TYR A 119 -41.85 -25.42 -27.08
N ALA A 120 -42.26 -26.55 -27.67
CA ALA A 120 -41.45 -27.30 -28.63
C ALA A 120 -41.56 -26.76 -30.06
N ALA A 121 -40.83 -25.68 -30.40
CA ALA A 121 -40.92 -25.06 -31.73
C ALA A 121 -39.62 -24.47 -32.33
N ARG A 122 -38.40 -24.75 -31.79
CA ARG A 122 -37.15 -24.35 -32.47
C ARG A 122 -35.86 -25.11 -32.10
N MET A 123 -35.79 -26.42 -32.33
CA MET A 123 -34.52 -27.15 -32.45
C MET A 123 -34.57 -28.19 -33.57
N GLU A 124 -33.92 -27.90 -34.71
CA GLU A 124 -33.62 -28.90 -35.75
C GLU A 124 -32.36 -28.50 -36.56
N ARG A 125 -31.22 -28.46 -35.86
CA ARG A 125 -29.87 -28.76 -36.41
C ARG A 125 -28.83 -28.75 -35.29
N ALA A 126 -28.33 -29.94 -34.94
CA ALA A 126 -27.24 -30.12 -33.97
C ALA A 126 -26.45 -31.43 -34.24
N GLU A 127 -26.25 -31.79 -35.50
CA GLU A 127 -25.23 -32.78 -35.87
C GLU A 127 -23.87 -32.09 -35.92
N LEU A 128 -23.04 -32.30 -34.89
CA LEU A 128 -21.57 -32.27 -34.88
C LEU A 128 -21.07 -32.09 -33.43
N TRP A 129 -20.79 -33.20 -32.74
CA TRP A 129 -19.86 -33.21 -31.61
C TRP A 129 -18.78 -34.26 -31.87
N GLY A 130 -17.57 -33.78 -32.09
CA GLY A 130 -16.36 -34.60 -32.01
C GLY A 130 -16.00 -34.92 -30.54
N PRO A 131 -14.80 -35.46 -30.29
CA PRO A 131 -14.39 -35.86 -28.94
C PRO A 131 -14.35 -34.66 -27.97
N PHE A 132 -14.53 -34.98 -26.68
CA PHE A 132 -14.53 -34.03 -25.57
C PHE A 132 -13.32 -33.05 -25.61
N PRO A 133 -13.52 -31.77 -25.30
CA PRO A 133 -12.40 -30.85 -25.11
C PRO A 133 -11.56 -31.32 -23.91
N CYS A 134 -10.25 -31.39 -24.12
CA CYS A 134 -9.29 -31.66 -23.04
C CYS A 134 -9.31 -30.50 -22.03
N PHE A 135 -8.99 -30.77 -20.76
CA PHE A 135 -8.66 -29.70 -19.82
C PHE A 135 -7.42 -28.96 -20.34
N THR A 136 -7.59 -27.71 -20.77
CA THR A 136 -6.49 -26.82 -21.13
C THR A 136 -5.73 -26.46 -19.86
N SER A 137 -4.67 -27.22 -19.57
CA SER A 137 -3.66 -26.77 -18.61
C SER A 137 -3.09 -25.46 -19.13
N ALA A 138 -3.28 -24.39 -18.35
CA ALA A 138 -2.61 -23.12 -18.56
C ALA A 138 -1.09 -23.28 -18.44
N GLN A 139 -0.36 -22.27 -18.92
CA GLN A 139 1.09 -22.22 -18.89
C GLN A 139 1.69 -22.19 -17.46
N GLN A 140 0.94 -21.64 -16.51
CA GLN A 140 1.26 -21.35 -15.11
C GLN A 140 0.02 -20.76 -14.43
N LEU A 141 0.04 -20.65 -13.09
CA LEU A 141 -0.97 -19.88 -12.34
C LEU A 141 -0.54 -18.40 -12.20
N TYR A 142 -1.41 -17.45 -12.56
CA TYR A 142 -1.23 -16.05 -12.18
C TYR A 142 -1.49 -15.86 -10.67
N VAL A 143 -0.42 -15.59 -9.93
CA VAL A 143 -0.41 -15.54 -8.46
C VAL A 143 -0.94 -14.25 -7.85
N GLY A 144 -1.11 -13.17 -8.63
CA GLY A 144 -1.68 -11.90 -8.16
C GLY A 144 -1.01 -11.37 -6.88
N GLN A 145 -1.81 -11.08 -5.86
CA GLN A 145 -1.33 -10.54 -4.58
C GLN A 145 -0.51 -11.54 -3.72
N ALA A 146 -0.52 -12.83 -4.03
CA ALA A 146 0.22 -13.84 -3.26
C ALA A 146 1.76 -13.68 -3.32
N ILE A 147 2.29 -12.76 -4.14
CA ILE A 147 3.72 -12.40 -4.14
C ILE A 147 4.11 -11.44 -3.00
N THR A 148 3.15 -10.79 -2.32
CA THR A 148 3.43 -9.75 -1.32
C THR A 148 3.88 -10.31 0.04
N ASP A 149 3.30 -11.43 0.49
CA ASP A 149 3.71 -12.07 1.74
C ASP A 149 4.90 -13.01 1.53
N CYS A 150 6.10 -12.49 1.82
CA CYS A 150 7.37 -13.20 1.73
C CYS A 150 7.56 -14.31 2.77
N ASN A 151 6.71 -14.38 3.80
CA ASN A 151 6.83 -15.29 4.93
C ASN A 151 5.71 -16.35 4.99
N ASN A 152 4.75 -16.30 4.05
CA ASN A 152 3.60 -17.20 4.01
C ASN A 152 4.04 -18.69 3.95
N PRO A 153 3.59 -19.57 4.87
CA PRO A 153 3.89 -21.00 4.81
C PRO A 153 3.08 -21.77 3.75
N ASP A 154 1.92 -21.27 3.32
CA ASP A 154 1.04 -21.90 2.31
C ASP A 154 1.51 -21.52 0.88
N ILE A 155 2.73 -21.92 0.56
CA ILE A 155 3.42 -21.51 -0.68
C ILE A 155 2.90 -22.28 -1.90
N THR A 156 2.19 -21.60 -2.80
CA THR A 156 1.90 -22.14 -4.14
C THR A 156 3.16 -22.14 -5.00
N PRO A 157 3.52 -23.24 -5.72
CA PRO A 157 4.77 -23.32 -6.50
C PRO A 157 4.98 -22.16 -7.48
N ALA A 158 3.88 -21.65 -8.06
CA ALA A 158 3.89 -20.53 -8.99
C ALA A 158 4.45 -19.20 -8.43
N VAL A 159 4.65 -19.04 -7.10
CA VAL A 159 5.37 -17.86 -6.57
C VAL A 159 6.88 -17.93 -6.78
N PHE A 160 7.48 -19.11 -6.99
CA PHE A 160 8.93 -19.26 -7.19
C PHE A 160 9.39 -19.00 -8.62
N GLY A 161 8.52 -19.15 -9.62
CA GLY A 161 8.86 -18.95 -11.03
C GLY A 161 7.70 -19.21 -11.98
N TYR A 162 7.99 -19.42 -13.26
CA TYR A 162 7.05 -20.01 -14.22
C TYR A 162 7.47 -21.46 -14.50
N GLU A 163 6.52 -22.37 -14.62
CA GLU A 163 6.79 -23.81 -14.65
C GLU A 163 7.50 -24.28 -15.93
N TYR A 164 8.38 -25.27 -15.80
CA TYR A 164 9.01 -25.94 -16.93
C TYR A 164 8.06 -26.93 -17.60
N ASN A 165 7.37 -26.48 -18.65
CA ASN A 165 6.45 -27.28 -19.47
C ASN A 165 6.58 -26.98 -20.99
N GLY A 166 7.54 -26.14 -21.38
CA GLY A 166 7.82 -25.77 -22.76
C GLY A 166 8.58 -26.84 -23.54
N VAL A 167 8.68 -26.69 -24.87
CA VAL A 167 9.34 -27.68 -25.74
C VAL A 167 10.87 -27.70 -25.53
N ASN A 168 11.47 -26.52 -25.36
CA ASN A 168 12.92 -26.35 -25.29
C ASN A 168 13.40 -26.10 -23.86
N THR A 169 14.61 -26.55 -23.54
CA THR A 169 15.28 -26.27 -22.25
C THR A 169 15.73 -24.82 -22.09
N SER A 170 15.80 -24.06 -23.20
CA SER A 170 16.07 -22.62 -23.23
C SER A 170 15.48 -21.96 -24.48
N CYS A 171 15.29 -20.65 -24.45
CA CYS A 171 14.78 -19.85 -25.56
C CYS A 171 15.13 -18.37 -25.40
N GLN A 172 15.26 -17.65 -26.52
CA GLN A 172 15.18 -16.19 -26.49
C GLN A 172 13.75 -15.78 -26.14
N THR A 173 13.61 -14.81 -25.23
CA THR A 173 12.34 -14.13 -24.96
C THR A 173 12.62 -12.69 -24.49
N TYR A 174 11.58 -11.97 -24.07
CA TYR A 174 11.64 -10.55 -23.72
C TYR A 174 11.00 -10.31 -22.36
N LEU A 175 11.57 -9.37 -21.60
CA LEU A 175 10.95 -8.77 -20.42
C LEU A 175 10.55 -7.32 -20.77
N THR A 176 9.57 -6.75 -20.08
CA THR A 176 9.38 -5.28 -20.06
C THR A 176 9.78 -4.69 -18.72
N PHE A 177 10.43 -3.52 -18.75
CA PHE A 177 10.97 -2.82 -17.59
C PHE A 177 10.70 -1.32 -17.72
N ARG A 178 10.32 -0.63 -16.65
CA ARG A 178 10.12 0.83 -16.67
C ARG A 178 11.35 1.53 -16.11
N SER A 179 12.09 2.20 -16.99
CA SER A 179 13.34 2.89 -16.67
C SER A 179 13.15 3.97 -15.59
N ASN A 180 14.02 3.97 -14.58
CA ASN A 180 13.95 4.88 -13.43
C ASN A 180 15.33 4.97 -12.76
N PRO A 181 15.91 6.16 -12.49
CA PRO A 181 17.25 6.27 -11.90
C PRO A 181 17.43 5.44 -10.61
N PRO A 182 18.56 4.73 -10.42
CA PRO A 182 19.76 4.70 -11.28
C PRO A 182 19.67 3.70 -12.45
N TYR A 183 18.53 3.02 -12.63
CA TYR A 183 18.29 1.99 -13.65
C TYR A 183 17.54 2.58 -14.85
N ASN A 184 18.13 3.60 -15.48
CA ASN A 184 17.55 4.30 -16.62
C ASN A 184 18.51 4.50 -17.80
N ASN A 185 19.64 3.82 -17.85
CA ASN A 185 20.49 3.74 -19.05
C ASN A 185 20.71 2.29 -19.47
N VAL A 186 21.10 2.08 -20.74
CA VAL A 186 21.25 0.74 -21.34
C VAL A 186 22.16 -0.17 -20.50
N SER A 187 23.36 0.28 -20.13
CA SER A 187 24.28 -0.49 -19.29
C SER A 187 23.64 -0.88 -17.95
N ALA A 188 23.09 0.07 -17.20
CA ALA A 188 22.54 -0.18 -15.87
C ALA A 188 21.34 -1.15 -15.90
N ILE A 189 20.51 -1.11 -16.94
CA ILE A 189 19.39 -2.04 -17.13
C ILE A 189 19.91 -3.44 -17.52
N SER A 190 20.91 -3.52 -18.41
CA SER A 190 21.55 -4.79 -18.78
C SER A 190 22.29 -5.46 -17.63
N ASP A 191 23.03 -4.69 -16.83
CA ASP A 191 23.71 -5.16 -15.62
C ASP A 191 22.70 -5.68 -14.58
N LEU A 192 21.56 -4.98 -14.40
CA LEU A 192 20.52 -5.39 -13.46
C LEU A 192 19.80 -6.67 -13.91
N LEU A 193 19.46 -6.78 -15.19
CA LEU A 193 18.59 -7.85 -15.72
C LEU A 193 19.37 -9.00 -16.40
N ALA A 194 20.70 -8.93 -16.39
CA ALA A 194 21.60 -9.86 -17.06
C ALA A 194 21.25 -10.05 -18.55
N SER A 195 20.95 -8.96 -19.26
CA SER A 195 20.75 -8.94 -20.73
C SER A 195 22.01 -8.46 -21.46
N ASP A 196 22.01 -8.58 -22.79
CA ASP A 196 23.09 -8.06 -23.64
C ASP A 196 22.83 -6.58 -23.96
N PRO A 197 23.78 -5.65 -23.72
CA PRO A 197 23.62 -4.22 -24.00
C PRO A 197 23.37 -3.90 -25.48
N SER A 198 24.02 -4.62 -26.39
CA SER A 198 23.87 -4.38 -27.83
C SER A 198 22.46 -4.78 -28.29
N GLN A 199 21.97 -5.96 -27.86
CA GLN A 199 20.59 -6.41 -28.15
C GLN A 199 19.54 -5.51 -27.51
N LEU A 200 19.79 -4.97 -26.32
CA LEU A 200 18.90 -4.00 -25.67
C LEU A 200 18.87 -2.69 -26.49
N SER A 201 20.02 -2.16 -26.90
CA SER A 201 20.07 -0.93 -27.70
C SER A 201 19.38 -1.10 -29.08
N GLU A 202 19.61 -2.24 -29.75
CA GLU A 202 19.04 -2.58 -31.05
C GLU A 202 17.51 -2.65 -30.99
N ILE A 203 16.93 -3.43 -30.07
CA ILE A 203 15.47 -3.62 -29.99
C ILE A 203 14.72 -2.38 -29.47
N ASN A 204 15.42 -1.43 -28.83
CA ASN A 204 14.85 -0.16 -28.38
C ASN A 204 15.13 1.01 -29.33
N GLU A 205 15.81 0.78 -30.47
CA GLU A 205 16.17 1.78 -31.48
C GLU A 205 16.98 2.97 -30.91
N VAL A 206 17.94 2.69 -30.00
CA VAL A 206 18.75 3.70 -29.27
C VAL A 206 20.25 3.38 -29.27
N SER A 207 21.07 4.29 -28.73
CA SER A 207 22.51 4.06 -28.54
C SER A 207 22.82 3.14 -27.35
N GLU A 208 23.95 2.42 -27.35
CA GLU A 208 24.41 1.67 -26.15
C GLU A 208 24.73 2.59 -24.94
N THR A 209 24.86 3.89 -25.19
CA THR A 209 25.05 4.95 -24.19
C THR A 209 23.75 5.62 -23.75
N GLU A 210 22.59 5.20 -24.26
CA GLU A 210 21.34 5.93 -24.08
C GLU A 210 20.91 5.98 -22.62
N THR A 211 20.39 7.14 -22.21
CA THR A 211 19.71 7.33 -20.93
C THR A 211 18.24 7.64 -21.21
N PHE A 212 17.37 6.67 -20.90
CA PHE A 212 15.92 6.76 -21.06
C PHE A 212 15.29 7.74 -20.06
N ASP A 213 14.23 8.40 -20.50
CA ASP A 213 13.34 9.20 -19.66
C ASP A 213 12.71 8.37 -18.53
N THR A 214 12.50 8.99 -17.37
CA THR A 214 11.89 8.28 -16.22
C THR A 214 10.48 7.79 -16.55
N ASN A 215 10.17 6.56 -16.12
CA ASN A 215 8.94 5.81 -16.39
C ASN A 215 8.76 5.31 -17.84
N ARG A 216 9.72 5.52 -18.75
CA ARG A 216 9.67 4.97 -20.12
C ARG A 216 9.80 3.44 -20.09
N LEU A 217 8.89 2.77 -20.80
CA LEU A 217 8.87 1.31 -20.93
C LEU A 217 9.95 0.87 -21.93
N VAL A 218 10.79 -0.08 -21.51
CA VAL A 218 11.95 -0.62 -22.24
C VAL A 218 11.72 -2.11 -22.48
N ILE A 219 12.03 -2.59 -23.69
CA ILE A 219 12.04 -4.02 -24.04
C ILE A 219 13.42 -4.59 -23.71
N VAL A 220 13.49 -5.71 -22.99
CA VAL A 220 14.76 -6.30 -22.53
C VAL A 220 14.87 -7.75 -23.04
N PRO A 221 15.70 -8.01 -24.08
CA PRO A 221 15.93 -9.37 -24.57
C PRO A 221 16.70 -10.21 -23.55
N VAL A 222 16.22 -11.42 -23.28
CA VAL A 222 16.88 -12.38 -22.38
C VAL A 222 16.82 -13.81 -22.92
N ASN A 223 17.90 -14.56 -22.77
CA ASN A 223 17.89 -16.00 -22.99
C ASN A 223 17.40 -16.71 -21.71
N CYS A 224 16.15 -17.16 -21.75
CA CYS A 224 15.48 -17.87 -20.67
C CYS A 224 15.93 -19.33 -20.63
N SER A 225 16.07 -19.91 -19.43
CA SER A 225 16.62 -21.26 -19.25
C SER A 225 15.92 -22.03 -18.14
N ARG A 226 15.88 -23.36 -18.25
CA ARG A 226 15.39 -24.24 -17.19
C ARG A 226 16.35 -24.24 -15.98
N SER A 227 15.81 -24.03 -14.79
CA SER A 227 16.46 -24.27 -13.50
C SER A 227 15.53 -25.08 -12.60
N GLY A 228 15.90 -26.33 -12.31
CA GLY A 228 15.04 -27.26 -11.56
C GLY A 228 13.71 -27.52 -12.25
N GLU A 229 12.62 -27.03 -11.66
CA GLU A 229 11.23 -27.15 -12.15
C GLU A 229 10.70 -25.87 -12.83
N TYR A 230 11.52 -24.81 -12.90
CA TYR A 230 11.09 -23.50 -13.41
C TYR A 230 11.90 -23.05 -14.63
N TYR A 231 11.32 -22.17 -15.43
CA TYR A 231 12.03 -21.30 -16.36
C TYR A 231 12.42 -19.99 -15.66
N GLN A 232 13.68 -19.58 -15.82
CA GLN A 232 14.20 -18.33 -15.26
C GLN A 232 15.43 -17.79 -16.04
N ARG A 233 15.69 -16.49 -15.87
CA ARG A 233 16.96 -15.84 -16.19
C ARG A 233 17.62 -15.42 -14.89
N ASN A 234 18.77 -15.99 -14.54
CA ASN A 234 19.47 -15.61 -13.32
C ASN A 234 20.16 -14.26 -13.51
N THR A 235 19.94 -13.33 -12.58
CA THR A 235 20.77 -12.13 -12.38
C THR A 235 21.35 -12.12 -10.96
N SER A 236 22.31 -11.22 -10.70
CA SER A 236 22.82 -10.99 -9.34
C SER A 236 22.79 -9.50 -8.99
N TYR A 237 22.11 -9.17 -7.90
CA TYR A 237 21.97 -7.80 -7.40
C TYR A 237 22.92 -7.57 -6.21
N VAL A 238 23.53 -6.40 -6.11
CA VAL A 238 24.27 -5.98 -4.91
C VAL A 238 23.43 -4.96 -4.16
N ILE A 239 23.16 -5.23 -2.89
CA ILE A 239 22.30 -4.39 -2.05
C ILE A 239 22.97 -3.02 -1.85
N LYS A 240 22.35 -1.96 -2.38
CA LYS A 240 22.85 -0.57 -2.29
C LYS A 240 22.32 0.21 -1.07
N GLU A 241 21.18 -0.21 -0.54
CA GLU A 241 20.44 0.47 0.54
C GLU A 241 19.78 -0.59 1.44
N ALA A 242 19.40 -0.22 2.67
CA ALA A 242 18.82 -1.15 3.63
C ALA A 242 17.39 -1.56 3.23
N ALA A 243 17.29 -2.64 2.45
CA ALA A 243 16.05 -3.07 1.80
C ALA A 243 15.81 -4.59 1.96
N GLY A 244 14.58 -4.95 2.35
CA GLY A 244 14.14 -6.34 2.41
C GLY A 244 13.83 -6.95 1.04
N TYR A 245 13.71 -8.28 0.97
CA TYR A 245 13.46 -8.99 -0.28
C TYR A 245 12.23 -8.49 -1.07
N LEU A 246 11.16 -8.03 -0.40
CA LEU A 246 9.97 -7.49 -1.05
C LEU A 246 10.26 -6.22 -1.84
N PHE A 247 11.04 -5.30 -1.27
CA PHE A 247 11.45 -4.06 -1.93
C PHE A 247 12.37 -4.35 -3.13
N ILE A 248 13.30 -5.29 -2.99
CA ILE A 248 14.20 -5.67 -4.08
C ILE A 248 13.41 -6.33 -5.22
N ALA A 249 12.41 -7.15 -4.92
CA ALA A 249 11.51 -7.73 -5.92
C ALA A 249 10.62 -6.68 -6.61
N ASN A 250 9.93 -5.83 -5.85
CA ASN A 250 8.89 -4.94 -6.38
C ASN A 250 9.40 -3.57 -6.85
N ASN A 251 10.40 -2.99 -6.19
CA ASN A 251 10.90 -1.64 -6.49
C ASN A 251 12.17 -1.67 -7.35
N THR A 252 13.13 -2.57 -7.06
CA THR A 252 14.36 -2.70 -7.87
C THR A 252 14.11 -3.53 -9.13
N LEU A 253 13.56 -4.74 -8.98
CA LEU A 253 13.32 -5.69 -10.09
C LEU A 253 11.89 -5.64 -10.65
N GLN A 254 11.06 -4.71 -10.16
CA GLN A 254 9.76 -4.37 -10.74
C GLN A 254 8.83 -5.57 -10.99
N GLY A 255 8.77 -6.52 -10.06
CA GLY A 255 7.91 -7.71 -10.18
C GLY A 255 8.42 -8.79 -11.15
N LEU A 256 9.55 -8.55 -11.84
CA LEU A 256 10.23 -9.56 -12.67
C LEU A 256 10.72 -10.75 -11.83
N THR A 257 10.74 -10.65 -10.51
CA THR A 257 10.92 -11.76 -9.57
C THR A 257 10.02 -11.56 -8.35
N THR A 258 10.02 -12.50 -7.40
CA THR A 258 9.28 -12.41 -6.14
C THR A 258 10.25 -12.52 -4.96
N CYS A 259 9.86 -12.02 -3.79
CA CYS A 259 10.70 -12.13 -2.60
C CYS A 259 10.91 -13.59 -2.14
N GLN A 260 9.91 -14.46 -2.33
CA GLN A 260 10.02 -15.89 -2.04
C GLN A 260 11.04 -16.56 -2.99
N ALA A 261 11.06 -16.16 -4.27
CA ALA A 261 12.01 -16.68 -5.25
C ALA A 261 13.45 -16.20 -5.00
N ILE A 262 13.66 -14.94 -4.58
CA ILE A 262 14.97 -14.45 -4.14
C ILE A 262 15.41 -15.21 -2.88
N ALA A 263 14.58 -15.27 -1.83
CA ALA A 263 14.94 -15.93 -0.57
C ALA A 263 15.33 -17.41 -0.78
N ASN A 264 14.57 -18.14 -1.61
CA ASN A 264 14.84 -19.55 -1.95
C ASN A 264 16.18 -19.75 -2.70
N GLN A 265 16.69 -18.75 -3.42
CA GLN A 265 17.99 -18.83 -4.12
C GLN A 265 19.17 -18.23 -3.35
N ASN A 266 18.94 -17.79 -2.11
CA ASN A 266 19.99 -17.29 -1.20
C ASN A 266 19.94 -17.99 0.18
N PRO A 267 20.03 -19.34 0.24
CA PRO A 267 19.98 -20.07 1.50
C PRO A 267 21.11 -19.64 2.45
N GLY A 268 20.72 -19.08 3.60
CA GLY A 268 21.62 -18.47 4.59
C GLY A 268 21.46 -16.95 4.74
N LEU A 269 20.83 -16.28 3.77
CA LEU A 269 20.44 -14.88 3.88
C LEU A 269 18.96 -14.76 4.28
N THR A 270 18.72 -14.22 5.47
CA THR A 270 17.39 -13.95 6.04
C THR A 270 17.06 -12.47 5.93
N SER A 271 15.78 -12.10 5.96
CA SER A 271 15.37 -10.68 5.97
C SER A 271 16.00 -9.84 7.08
N SER A 272 16.48 -10.49 8.15
CA SER A 272 17.20 -9.90 9.29
C SER A 272 18.73 -9.79 9.14
N ASN A 273 19.35 -10.35 8.09
CA ASN A 273 20.80 -10.26 7.85
C ASN A 273 21.18 -9.65 6.48
N LEU A 274 20.21 -9.12 5.75
CA LEU A 274 20.40 -8.35 4.50
C LEU A 274 21.16 -7.05 4.78
N SER A 275 22.46 -7.07 4.51
CA SER A 275 23.37 -5.93 4.69
C SER A 275 23.74 -5.27 3.37
N ILE A 276 23.96 -3.95 3.40
CA ILE A 276 24.47 -3.19 2.24
C ILE A 276 25.82 -3.78 1.80
N GLY A 277 25.98 -4.00 0.50
CA GLY A 277 27.13 -4.67 -0.10
C GLY A 277 27.00 -6.19 -0.26
N ALA A 278 26.01 -6.84 0.37
CA ALA A 278 25.72 -8.25 0.11
C ALA A 278 25.23 -8.46 -1.33
N ARG A 279 25.57 -9.61 -1.92
CA ARG A 279 25.12 -10.01 -3.27
C ARG A 279 24.02 -11.06 -3.16
N LEU A 280 22.90 -10.79 -3.82
CA LEU A 280 21.75 -11.69 -3.95
C LEU A 280 21.69 -12.28 -5.36
N ASN A 281 21.43 -13.58 -5.46
CA ASN A 281 20.94 -14.19 -6.70
C ASN A 281 19.44 -13.91 -6.84
N ALA A 282 18.99 -13.47 -8.02
CA ALA A 282 17.58 -13.22 -8.30
C ALA A 282 17.15 -13.94 -9.59
N PRO A 283 16.17 -14.86 -9.53
CA PRO A 283 15.61 -15.50 -10.72
C PRO A 283 14.54 -14.62 -11.36
N LEU A 284 14.83 -14.06 -12.54
CA LEU A 284 13.85 -13.33 -13.31
C LEU A 284 12.89 -14.30 -14.01
N ARG A 285 11.59 -14.03 -13.89
CA ARG A 285 10.47 -14.76 -14.49
C ARG A 285 10.49 -14.62 -16.01
N CYS A 286 10.64 -15.76 -16.67
CA CYS A 286 10.52 -15.88 -18.13
C CYS A 286 10.03 -17.29 -18.46
N ALA A 287 9.57 -17.54 -19.69
CA ALA A 287 9.10 -18.86 -20.10
C ALA A 287 9.39 -19.11 -21.59
N CYS A 288 9.34 -20.38 -21.99
CA CYS A 288 9.44 -20.81 -23.39
C CYS A 288 8.12 -21.44 -23.86
N PRO A 289 7.71 -21.26 -25.14
CA PRO A 289 6.47 -21.83 -25.65
C PRO A 289 6.30 -23.34 -25.39
N THR A 290 5.10 -23.71 -24.95
CA THR A 290 4.60 -25.09 -24.99
C THR A 290 4.45 -25.59 -26.41
N LYS A 291 4.31 -26.91 -26.56
CA LYS A 291 4.02 -27.53 -27.86
C LYS A 291 2.74 -26.96 -28.49
N ASN A 292 1.68 -26.80 -27.69
CA ASN A 292 0.41 -26.24 -28.15
C ASN A 292 0.54 -24.78 -28.63
N GLN A 293 1.25 -23.92 -27.88
CA GLN A 293 1.53 -22.54 -28.32
C GLN A 293 2.41 -22.50 -29.58
N SER A 294 3.42 -23.36 -29.67
CA SER A 294 4.30 -23.47 -30.84
C SER A 294 3.53 -23.90 -32.10
N ASP A 295 2.58 -24.83 -31.96
CA ASP A 295 1.73 -25.31 -33.04
C ASP A 295 0.66 -24.29 -33.47
N LEU A 296 0.36 -23.31 -32.62
CA LEU A 296 -0.40 -22.10 -32.94
C LEU A 296 0.48 -20.95 -33.52
N GLY A 297 1.78 -21.18 -33.74
CA GLY A 297 2.70 -20.20 -34.35
C GLY A 297 3.39 -19.23 -33.38
N ILE A 298 3.12 -19.33 -32.08
CA ILE A 298 3.77 -18.50 -31.04
C ILE A 298 5.25 -18.88 -30.93
N LYS A 299 6.13 -17.88 -31.04
CA LYS A 299 7.59 -18.05 -30.99
C LYS A 299 8.21 -17.55 -29.69
N TYR A 300 7.57 -16.59 -29.01
CA TYR A 300 8.08 -15.95 -27.79
C TYR A 300 6.97 -15.82 -26.74
N LEU A 301 7.33 -15.87 -25.45
CA LEU A 301 6.43 -15.58 -24.32
C LEU A 301 7.00 -14.42 -23.52
N MET A 302 6.64 -13.19 -23.89
CA MET A 302 7.17 -11.97 -23.25
C MET A 302 6.60 -11.83 -21.84
N SER A 303 7.46 -11.66 -20.83
CA SER A 303 7.02 -11.35 -19.47
C SER A 303 6.73 -9.86 -19.35
N TYR A 304 5.45 -9.48 -19.36
CA TYR A 304 5.02 -8.09 -19.28
C TYR A 304 4.80 -7.64 -17.83
N LEU A 305 5.49 -6.58 -17.42
CA LEU A 305 5.32 -5.86 -16.16
C LEU A 305 4.00 -5.09 -16.12
N VAL A 306 3.10 -5.47 -15.22
CA VAL A 306 1.81 -4.80 -15.00
C VAL A 306 1.99 -3.43 -14.34
N ALA A 307 1.59 -2.38 -15.03
CA ALA A 307 1.44 -1.03 -14.49
C ALA A 307 0.06 -0.85 -13.83
N GLU A 308 -0.38 0.39 -13.64
CA GLU A 308 -1.67 0.72 -13.00
C GLU A 308 -2.60 1.29 -14.06
N GLY A 309 -3.86 0.84 -14.06
CA GLY A 309 -4.79 1.04 -15.18
C GLY A 309 -4.62 0.06 -16.36
N ASP A 310 -3.58 -0.80 -16.34
CA ASP A 310 -3.38 -1.81 -17.38
C ASP A 310 -4.52 -2.84 -17.41
N GLN A 311 -4.94 -3.21 -18.62
CA GLN A 311 -5.92 -4.28 -18.86
C GLN A 311 -5.33 -5.30 -19.84
N VAL A 312 -5.56 -6.59 -19.57
CA VAL A 312 -5.02 -7.71 -20.39
C VAL A 312 -5.34 -7.53 -21.87
N SER A 313 -6.58 -7.13 -22.20
CA SER A 313 -7.05 -6.84 -23.56
C SER A 313 -6.22 -5.75 -24.25
N LEU A 314 -6.00 -4.62 -23.57
CA LEU A 314 -5.25 -3.48 -24.11
C LEU A 314 -3.78 -3.82 -24.30
N ILE A 315 -3.18 -4.61 -23.41
CA ILE A 315 -1.78 -5.06 -23.54
C ILE A 315 -1.63 -6.10 -24.65
N SER A 316 -2.50 -7.11 -24.72
CA SER A 316 -2.53 -8.07 -25.83
C SER A 316 -2.65 -7.32 -27.18
N GLN A 317 -3.60 -6.39 -27.29
CA GLN A 317 -3.78 -5.58 -28.51
C GLN A 317 -2.54 -4.72 -28.83
N ARG A 318 -1.94 -4.07 -27.82
CA ARG A 318 -0.72 -3.23 -27.97
C ARG A 318 0.46 -4.02 -28.57
N PHE A 319 0.62 -5.29 -28.16
CA PHE A 319 1.68 -6.16 -28.67
C PHE A 319 1.28 -7.07 -29.84
N GLY A 320 0.04 -6.98 -30.33
CA GLY A 320 -0.47 -7.80 -31.45
C GLY A 320 -0.77 -9.26 -31.09
N ALA A 321 -0.92 -9.57 -29.80
CA ALA A 321 -1.26 -10.88 -29.27
C ALA A 321 -2.77 -11.09 -29.16
N ASP A 322 -3.23 -12.34 -29.23
CA ASP A 322 -4.63 -12.68 -28.94
C ASP A 322 -4.90 -12.65 -27.42
N THR A 323 -5.98 -11.99 -27.01
CA THR A 323 -6.35 -11.81 -25.58
C THR A 323 -6.79 -13.11 -24.91
N LYS A 324 -7.40 -14.05 -25.66
CA LYS A 324 -7.84 -15.35 -25.12
C LYS A 324 -6.64 -16.27 -24.91
N LEU A 325 -5.73 -16.37 -25.88
CA LEU A 325 -4.44 -17.07 -25.72
C LEU A 325 -3.60 -16.44 -24.61
N THR A 326 -3.61 -15.11 -24.46
CA THR A 326 -2.97 -14.43 -23.32
C THR A 326 -3.61 -14.85 -21.99
N SER A 327 -4.94 -14.92 -21.90
CA SER A 327 -5.64 -15.30 -20.66
C SER A 327 -5.40 -16.78 -20.30
N GLU A 328 -5.45 -17.67 -21.30
CA GLU A 328 -5.14 -19.11 -21.17
C GLU A 328 -3.67 -19.34 -20.79
N ALA A 329 -2.73 -18.57 -21.36
CA ALA A 329 -1.31 -18.60 -21.01
C ALA A 329 -0.96 -17.90 -19.67
N ASN A 330 -1.95 -17.68 -18.80
CA ASN A 330 -1.78 -17.11 -17.45
C ASN A 330 -2.77 -17.67 -16.38
N SER A 331 -3.66 -18.61 -16.69
CA SER A 331 -4.77 -19.02 -15.80
C SER A 331 -5.69 -17.89 -15.32
N LEU A 332 -5.77 -16.75 -16.02
CA LEU A 332 -6.41 -15.54 -15.49
C LEU A 332 -7.92 -15.75 -15.26
N PRO A 333 -8.41 -15.78 -14.00
CA PRO A 333 -9.78 -16.19 -13.70
C PRO A 333 -10.78 -15.03 -13.77
N ASN A 334 -10.29 -13.79 -13.70
CA ASN A 334 -11.02 -12.54 -13.84
C ASN A 334 -10.07 -11.51 -14.50
N THR A 335 -10.61 -10.42 -15.05
CA THR A 335 -9.85 -9.39 -15.79
C THR A 335 -8.86 -8.57 -14.95
N ASN A 336 -8.84 -8.74 -13.63
CA ASN A 336 -8.13 -7.86 -12.70
C ASN A 336 -6.69 -8.33 -12.47
N ILE A 337 -5.76 -7.68 -13.18
CA ILE A 337 -4.31 -7.80 -12.96
C ILE A 337 -3.82 -6.75 -11.95
N ASN A 338 -2.86 -7.13 -11.11
CA ASN A 338 -2.31 -6.29 -10.04
C ASN A 338 -0.97 -5.66 -10.49
N PRO A 339 -0.69 -4.38 -10.19
CA PRO A 339 0.60 -3.76 -10.43
C PRO A 339 1.77 -4.53 -9.78
N PHE A 340 2.98 -4.41 -10.35
CA PHE A 340 4.18 -5.14 -9.93
C PHE A 340 4.08 -6.68 -9.98
N THR A 341 3.13 -7.21 -10.75
CA THR A 341 3.15 -8.62 -11.17
C THR A 341 3.60 -8.71 -12.62
N THR A 342 4.00 -9.91 -13.05
CA THR A 342 4.23 -10.20 -14.47
C THR A 342 3.27 -11.24 -14.99
N PHE A 343 2.83 -11.07 -16.24
CA PHE A 343 2.07 -12.07 -16.98
C PHE A 343 2.69 -12.29 -18.37
N LEU A 344 2.48 -13.47 -18.96
CA LEU A 344 3.07 -13.86 -20.24
C LEU A 344 2.19 -13.40 -21.40
N VAL A 345 2.77 -12.64 -22.34
CA VAL A 345 2.14 -12.25 -23.61
C VAL A 345 2.67 -13.18 -24.71
N PRO A 346 1.83 -14.02 -25.34
CA PRO A 346 2.24 -14.88 -26.45
C PRO A 346 2.46 -14.07 -27.73
N LEU A 347 3.67 -14.12 -28.30
CA LEU A 347 4.02 -13.36 -29.52
C LEU A 347 4.47 -14.31 -30.65
N GLU A 348 3.97 -14.07 -31.86
CA GLU A 348 4.47 -14.70 -33.09
C GLU A 348 5.79 -14.08 -33.57
N ASN A 349 6.04 -12.79 -33.27
CA ASN A 349 7.18 -12.02 -33.77
C ASN A 349 7.84 -11.27 -32.60
N PRO A 350 9.08 -10.76 -32.73
CA PRO A 350 9.68 -9.88 -31.73
C PRO A 350 8.82 -8.63 -31.50
N PRO A 351 8.72 -8.13 -30.25
CA PRO A 351 8.07 -6.86 -29.96
C PRO A 351 8.91 -5.68 -30.47
N SER A 352 8.29 -4.52 -30.73
CA SER A 352 8.95 -3.33 -31.29
C SER A 352 8.71 -2.06 -30.47
N VAL A 353 9.58 -1.05 -30.66
CA VAL A 353 9.55 0.23 -29.91
C VAL A 353 8.21 0.95 -30.06
N SER A 354 7.59 0.89 -31.24
CA SER A 354 6.25 1.44 -31.49
C SER A 354 5.15 0.89 -30.57
N GLN A 355 5.36 -0.28 -29.95
CA GLN A 355 4.45 -0.90 -29.00
C GLN A 355 4.73 -0.47 -27.55
N THR A 356 5.84 0.22 -27.28
CA THR A 356 6.16 0.78 -25.93
C THR A 356 5.65 2.20 -25.74
N ILE A 357 5.40 2.93 -26.83
CA ILE A 357 4.90 4.30 -26.82
C ILE A 357 3.41 4.28 -26.44
N GLU A 358 3.05 4.93 -25.33
CA GLU A 358 1.65 5.11 -24.94
C GLU A 358 0.96 6.12 -25.89
N PRO A 359 -0.20 5.79 -26.50
CA PRO A 359 -0.92 6.72 -27.34
C PRO A 359 -1.35 7.98 -26.55
N PRO A 360 -1.34 9.17 -27.16
CA PRO A 360 -1.88 10.36 -26.51
C PRO A 360 -3.36 10.14 -26.16
N PRO A 361 -3.82 10.60 -24.98
CA PRO A 361 -5.19 10.39 -24.55
C PRO A 361 -6.18 11.01 -25.55
N PRO A 362 -7.34 10.36 -25.81
CA PRO A 362 -8.34 10.91 -26.71
C PRO A 362 -8.83 12.27 -26.20
N PRO A 363 -9.05 13.26 -27.09
CA PRO A 363 -9.47 14.60 -26.68
C PRO A 363 -10.82 14.53 -25.95
N LEU A 364 -10.88 15.15 -24.77
CA LEU A 364 -12.06 15.14 -23.90
C LEU A 364 -13.30 15.62 -24.64
N SER A 365 -14.33 14.77 -24.68
CA SER A 365 -15.65 15.12 -25.21
C SER A 365 -16.23 16.33 -24.47
N PRO A 366 -16.80 17.34 -25.16
CA PRO A 366 -17.40 18.48 -24.50
C PRO A 366 -18.61 18.06 -23.64
N PRO A 367 -18.85 18.73 -22.50
CA PRO A 367 -19.90 18.34 -21.56
C PRO A 367 -21.31 18.47 -22.16
N PRO A 368 -22.26 17.60 -21.77
CA PRO A 368 -23.63 17.64 -22.28
C PRO A 368 -24.39 18.91 -21.81
N PRO A 369 -25.26 19.51 -22.64
CA PRO A 369 -26.09 20.64 -22.22
C PRO A 369 -27.12 20.24 -21.14
N PRO A 370 -27.49 21.15 -20.22
CA PRO A 370 -28.47 20.87 -19.17
C PRO A 370 -29.89 20.69 -19.73
N THR A 371 -30.60 19.68 -19.22
CA THR A 371 -31.95 19.28 -19.66
C THR A 371 -33.04 20.24 -19.18
N PRO A 372 -33.88 20.83 -20.06
CA PRO A 372 -35.11 21.53 -19.68
C PRO A 372 -36.33 20.59 -19.64
N THR A 373 -37.24 20.80 -18.68
CA THR A 373 -38.42 19.95 -18.49
C THR A 373 -39.54 20.23 -19.52
N SER A 374 -40.27 19.17 -19.88
CA SER A 374 -41.45 19.08 -20.75
C SER A 374 -42.38 20.31 -20.92
N THR A 375 -42.75 20.64 -22.17
CA THR A 375 -44.10 20.30 -22.72
C THR A 375 -44.32 20.60 -24.22
N SER A 376 -44.91 19.61 -24.92
CA SER A 376 -45.75 19.66 -26.14
C SER A 376 -45.56 20.69 -27.29
N ASN A 377 -45.10 20.15 -28.44
CA ASN A 377 -45.72 20.21 -29.78
C ASN A 377 -45.70 21.47 -30.71
N LYS A 378 -45.04 21.24 -31.87
CA LYS A 378 -45.37 21.64 -33.27
C LYS A 378 -44.99 23.03 -33.85
N SER A 379 -44.23 22.95 -34.96
CA SER A 379 -44.42 23.66 -36.25
C SER A 379 -43.55 24.89 -36.63
N SER A 380 -42.59 24.64 -37.53
CA SER A 380 -42.30 25.40 -38.77
C SER A 380 -41.79 26.86 -38.78
N SER A 381 -40.46 26.97 -38.86
CA SER A 381 -39.70 27.85 -39.79
C SER A 381 -39.49 29.36 -39.50
N LYS A 382 -38.39 29.88 -40.09
CA LYS A 382 -38.02 31.30 -40.34
C LYS A 382 -37.60 32.18 -39.14
N THR A 383 -36.31 32.14 -38.81
CA THR A 383 -35.67 33.09 -37.87
C THR A 383 -34.31 33.66 -38.35
N TRP A 384 -34.10 33.74 -39.67
CA TRP A 384 -32.89 34.36 -40.28
C TRP A 384 -32.75 35.89 -40.06
N LEU A 385 -33.73 36.52 -39.42
CA LEU A 385 -33.86 37.99 -39.37
C LEU A 385 -33.14 38.65 -38.17
N TYR A 386 -32.83 37.91 -37.10
CA TYR A 386 -32.25 38.50 -35.88
C TYR A 386 -30.72 38.68 -35.90
N ALA A 387 -30.01 38.01 -36.81
CA ALA A 387 -28.54 38.08 -36.90
C ALA A 387 -28.00 39.49 -37.24
N LEU A 388 -28.80 40.33 -37.91
CA LEU A 388 -28.38 41.67 -38.35
C LEU A 388 -28.36 42.73 -37.24
N ILE A 389 -29.12 42.54 -36.14
CA ILE A 389 -29.24 43.55 -35.08
C ILE A 389 -28.05 43.49 -34.11
N GLY A 390 -27.54 42.29 -33.82
CA GLY A 390 -26.39 42.10 -32.91
C GLY A 390 -25.09 42.73 -33.39
N ALA A 391 -24.86 42.74 -34.71
CA ALA A 391 -23.61 43.25 -35.31
C ALA A 391 -23.39 44.76 -35.04
N LEU A 392 -24.46 45.56 -35.03
CA LEU A 392 -24.36 47.01 -34.82
C LEU A 392 -24.04 47.35 -33.35
N GLY A 393 -24.63 46.62 -32.39
CA GLY A 393 -24.38 46.82 -30.96
C GLY A 393 -22.92 46.56 -30.54
N GLY A 394 -22.30 45.49 -31.06
CA GLY A 394 -20.92 45.12 -30.71
C GLY A 394 -19.87 46.18 -31.11
N SER A 395 -20.05 46.81 -32.27
CA SER A 395 -19.11 47.81 -32.80
C SER A 395 -18.95 49.04 -31.90
N ALA A 396 -20.04 49.52 -31.30
CA ALA A 396 -20.04 50.66 -30.40
C ALA A 396 -19.26 50.38 -29.09
N LEU A 397 -19.39 49.15 -28.56
CA LEU A 397 -18.72 48.75 -27.32
C LEU A 397 -17.20 48.71 -27.48
N ILE A 398 -16.72 48.18 -28.60
CA ILE A 398 -15.28 48.09 -28.93
C ILE A 398 -14.67 49.49 -29.08
N LEU A 399 -15.38 50.43 -29.72
CA LEU A 399 -14.93 51.83 -29.85
C LEU A 399 -14.76 52.52 -28.48
N VAL A 400 -15.71 52.34 -27.56
CA VAL A 400 -15.62 52.92 -26.20
C VAL A 400 -14.42 52.35 -25.43
N LEU A 401 -14.18 51.03 -25.49
CA LEU A 401 -13.04 50.39 -24.84
C LEU A 401 -11.71 50.87 -25.44
N GLY A 402 -11.62 51.03 -26.76
CA GLY A 402 -10.45 51.59 -27.44
C GLY A 402 -10.13 53.02 -27.00
N ILE A 403 -11.14 53.88 -26.87
CA ILE A 403 -10.99 55.27 -26.38
C ILE A 403 -10.50 55.27 -24.92
N VAL A 404 -11.05 54.42 -24.05
CA VAL A 404 -10.61 54.30 -22.65
C VAL A 404 -9.16 53.83 -22.54
N PHE A 405 -8.73 52.89 -23.38
CA PHE A 405 -7.34 52.43 -23.44
C PHE A 405 -6.40 53.55 -23.91
N TYR A 406 -6.74 54.21 -25.03
CA TYR A 406 -5.98 55.35 -25.57
C TYR A 406 -5.82 56.47 -24.55
N CYS A 407 -6.90 56.84 -23.83
CA CYS A 407 -6.87 57.82 -22.76
C CYS A 407 -5.96 57.41 -21.58
N ARG A 408 -5.86 56.12 -21.23
CA ARG A 408 -4.96 55.64 -20.17
C ARG A 408 -3.48 55.67 -20.59
N VAL A 409 -3.17 55.31 -21.84
CA VAL A 409 -1.79 55.32 -22.36
C VAL A 409 -1.28 56.76 -22.51
N PHE A 410 -1.99 57.62 -23.23
CA PHE A 410 -1.51 58.98 -23.50
C PHE A 410 -1.45 59.90 -22.26
N ARG A 411 -2.28 59.67 -21.24
CA ARG A 411 -2.22 60.46 -19.99
C ARG A 411 -1.06 60.07 -19.05
N ARG A 412 -0.30 59.01 -19.34
CA ARG A 412 0.95 58.67 -18.63
C ARG A 412 2.23 59.29 -19.23
N SER A 413 2.16 59.93 -20.40
CA SER A 413 3.35 60.40 -21.14
C SER A 413 3.74 61.87 -20.91
N LYS A 414 3.19 62.56 -19.89
CA LYS A 414 3.59 63.96 -19.56
C LYS A 414 3.66 64.26 -18.05
N LYS A 415 4.83 64.00 -17.46
CA LYS A 415 5.44 64.63 -16.25
C LYS A 415 6.71 63.83 -15.88
N LYS A 416 7.87 64.42 -15.59
CA LYS A 416 8.43 65.75 -15.94
C LYS A 416 9.96 65.59 -15.85
N THR A 417 10.73 66.20 -16.75
CA THR A 417 12.20 66.24 -16.67
C THR A 417 12.65 67.70 -16.60
N ASP A 418 13.45 68.02 -15.60
CA ASP A 418 14.28 69.23 -15.54
C ASP A 418 15.74 68.76 -15.33
N SER A 419 16.72 69.51 -15.85
CA SER A 419 18.11 69.02 -16.00
C SER A 419 19.15 70.11 -15.74
N ILE A 420 20.17 69.82 -14.92
CA ILE A 420 21.41 70.61 -14.76
C ILE A 420 22.62 69.62 -14.72
N THR A 421 23.83 70.11 -14.99
CA THR A 421 24.96 69.36 -15.60
C THR A 421 26.26 69.45 -14.76
N VAL A 422 27.36 68.78 -15.22
CA VAL A 422 28.78 68.89 -14.78
C VAL A 422 29.16 68.00 -13.57
N SER A 423 30.24 67.18 -13.55
CA SER A 423 31.32 66.89 -14.53
C SER A 423 31.83 65.43 -14.48
N GLU A 424 32.89 65.15 -15.25
CA GLU A 424 33.76 63.95 -15.31
C GLU A 424 34.44 63.62 -13.94
N SER A 425 35.11 62.47 -13.70
CA SER A 425 35.82 61.56 -14.62
C SER A 425 36.05 60.12 -14.08
N PHE A 426 36.29 59.17 -14.99
CA PHE A 426 37.00 57.86 -14.87
C PHE A 426 37.09 57.09 -13.53
N GLY A 427 36.65 55.84 -13.57
CA GLY A 427 37.02 54.77 -12.62
C GLY A 427 36.35 53.45 -12.99
N ALA A 428 37.10 52.49 -13.54
CA ALA A 428 36.55 51.21 -13.98
C ALA A 428 36.73 50.12 -12.92
N PHE A 429 35.64 49.44 -12.56
CA PHE A 429 35.65 48.09 -11.98
C PHE A 429 34.37 47.33 -12.37
N GLU A 430 34.39 46.01 -12.19
CA GLU A 430 33.47 45.07 -12.83
C GLU A 430 32.03 45.07 -12.28
N LYS A 431 31.07 44.65 -13.11
CA LYS A 431 29.68 44.38 -12.71
C LYS A 431 29.49 42.90 -12.36
N PRO A 432 28.94 42.57 -11.18
CA PRO A 432 28.34 41.26 -10.91
C PRO A 432 27.11 40.99 -11.80
N GLN A 433 26.83 39.70 -12.02
CA GLN A 433 25.86 39.21 -13.02
C GLN A 433 24.44 39.01 -12.44
N GLU A 434 23.84 40.07 -11.91
CA GLU A 434 22.64 40.02 -11.06
C GLU A 434 21.30 39.71 -11.78
N LYS A 435 21.31 39.37 -13.08
CA LYS A 435 20.10 39.39 -13.93
C LYS A 435 19.44 38.05 -14.29
N LYS A 436 19.93 36.90 -13.82
CA LYS A 436 19.29 35.59 -14.07
C LYS A 436 18.33 35.16 -12.96
N THR A 437 18.79 35.18 -11.71
CA THR A 437 18.10 34.57 -10.56
C THR A 437 16.71 35.17 -10.30
N ASP A 438 16.56 36.48 -10.51
CA ASP A 438 15.30 37.24 -10.38
C ASP A 438 14.23 36.87 -11.42
N GLN A 439 14.63 36.27 -12.56
CA GLN A 439 13.71 35.87 -13.63
C GLN A 439 13.21 34.43 -13.40
N GLU A 440 14.12 33.48 -13.17
CA GLU A 440 13.79 32.07 -12.89
C GLU A 440 12.87 31.94 -11.65
N SER A 441 13.11 32.78 -10.62
CA SER A 441 12.25 32.86 -9.43
C SER A 441 10.83 33.38 -9.71
N LYS A 442 10.64 34.21 -10.74
CA LYS A 442 9.32 34.70 -11.16
C LYS A 442 8.63 33.72 -12.09
N ASP A 443 9.35 33.19 -13.07
CA ASP A 443 8.80 32.25 -14.05
C ASP A 443 8.23 31.01 -13.34
N PHE A 444 8.83 30.57 -12.22
CA PHE A 444 8.24 29.56 -11.34
C PHE A 444 7.01 30.06 -10.56
N LEU A 445 7.05 31.24 -9.94
CA LEU A 445 5.89 31.80 -9.21
C LEU A 445 4.68 32.11 -10.11
N ASP A 446 4.90 32.45 -11.39
CA ASP A 446 3.88 32.60 -12.42
C ASP A 446 3.38 31.24 -12.97
N SER A 447 4.14 30.15 -12.76
CA SER A 447 3.71 28.77 -13.08
C SER A 447 2.91 28.10 -11.95
N ILE A 448 3.10 28.56 -10.71
CA ILE A 448 2.26 28.22 -9.57
C ILE A 448 0.91 28.96 -9.68
N SER A 449 -0.18 28.43 -9.11
CA SER A 449 -1.47 29.15 -9.12
C SER A 449 -1.38 30.49 -8.38
N ALA A 450 -2.10 31.48 -8.90
CA ALA A 450 -2.12 32.85 -8.37
C ALA A 450 -2.53 32.94 -6.89
N ASP A 451 -3.22 31.93 -6.35
CA ASP A 451 -3.61 31.82 -4.95
C ASP A 451 -2.41 31.70 -4.00
N ILE A 452 -1.32 31.05 -4.43
CA ILE A 452 -0.11 30.86 -3.61
C ILE A 452 0.69 32.16 -3.52
N ALA A 453 0.75 32.93 -4.60
CA ALA A 453 1.33 34.27 -4.63
C ALA A 453 0.57 35.29 -3.76
N LEU A 454 -0.64 34.95 -3.30
CA LEU A 454 -1.45 35.77 -2.39
C LEU A 454 -1.31 35.38 -0.90
N SER A 455 -0.83 34.17 -0.57
CA SER A 455 -0.76 33.70 0.83
C SER A 455 0.66 33.48 1.39
N LEU A 456 1.67 33.21 0.56
CA LEU A 456 3.05 33.00 1.01
C LEU A 456 3.97 34.17 0.63
N LYS A 457 4.79 34.65 1.59
CA LYS A 457 5.81 35.66 1.28
C LYS A 457 6.96 35.05 0.48
N THR A 458 7.26 35.61 -0.68
CA THR A 458 8.57 35.44 -1.32
C THR A 458 9.63 36.27 -0.59
N TYR A 459 10.69 35.64 -0.10
CA TYR A 459 11.87 36.29 0.47
C TYR A 459 12.98 36.39 -0.57
N ARG A 460 13.77 37.47 -0.55
CA ARG A 460 15.06 37.48 -1.25
C ARG A 460 16.10 36.69 -0.46
N PHE A 461 17.04 36.03 -1.15
CA PHE A 461 18.08 35.23 -0.51
C PHE A 461 18.90 36.03 0.52
N GLN A 462 19.20 37.30 0.22
CA GLN A 462 19.87 38.22 1.13
C GLN A 462 19.10 38.47 2.44
N GLU A 463 17.76 38.41 2.45
CA GLU A 463 16.97 38.49 3.68
C GLU A 463 17.23 37.26 4.57
N LEU A 464 17.35 36.07 3.97
CA LEU A 464 17.62 34.82 4.68
C LEU A 464 19.10 34.71 5.13
N GLN A 465 20.05 35.17 4.30
CA GLN A 465 21.45 35.32 4.69
C GLN A 465 21.59 36.23 5.92
N ASN A 466 20.97 37.42 5.89
CA ASN A 466 20.99 38.34 7.03
C ASN A 466 20.33 37.72 8.27
N ALA A 467 19.16 37.09 8.11
CA ALA A 467 18.42 36.46 9.20
C ALA A 467 19.18 35.32 9.88
N THR A 468 20.01 34.57 9.15
CA THR A 468 20.78 33.41 9.62
C THR A 468 22.25 33.72 9.93
N ASN A 469 22.68 34.98 9.84
CA ASN A 469 24.09 35.37 9.90
C ASN A 469 24.95 34.57 8.90
N ASN A 470 24.61 34.65 7.62
CA ASN A 470 25.20 33.91 6.49
C ASN A 470 25.19 32.38 6.68
N PHE A 471 24.07 31.82 7.16
CA PHE A 471 23.91 30.40 7.47
C PHE A 471 25.01 29.85 8.41
N SER A 472 25.43 30.67 9.39
CA SER A 472 26.45 30.30 10.37
C SER A 472 26.10 29.01 11.12
N THR A 473 27.12 28.22 11.46
CA THR A 473 26.99 27.02 12.31
C THR A 473 26.41 27.34 13.69
N SER A 474 26.56 28.57 14.19
CA SER A 474 25.90 29.02 15.44
C SER A 474 24.38 29.11 15.34
N ASN A 475 23.83 29.08 14.13
CA ASN A 475 22.39 29.08 13.84
C ASN A 475 21.92 27.74 13.23
N TRP A 476 22.79 26.75 13.05
CA TRP A 476 22.39 25.43 12.59
C TRP A 476 21.59 24.70 13.69
N ILE A 477 20.45 24.09 13.32
CA ILE A 477 19.62 23.32 14.26
C ILE A 477 19.90 21.83 14.08
N LYS A 478 19.57 21.29 12.90
CA LYS A 478 19.73 19.86 12.55
C LYS A 478 19.58 19.71 11.04
N GLY A 479 20.33 18.80 10.41
CA GLY A 479 20.22 18.53 8.97
C GLY A 479 20.43 19.79 8.12
N SER A 480 19.43 20.17 7.33
CA SER A 480 19.44 21.38 6.48
C SER A 480 18.69 22.59 7.09
N VAL A 481 18.32 22.54 8.37
CA VAL A 481 17.50 23.57 9.04
C VAL A 481 18.38 24.52 9.86
N TYR A 482 18.16 25.82 9.67
CA TYR A 482 18.81 26.91 10.39
C TYR A 482 17.78 27.75 11.13
N ARG A 483 18.12 28.24 12.32
CA ARG A 483 17.39 29.31 13.01
C ARG A 483 17.71 30.64 12.33
N GLY A 484 16.71 31.49 12.17
CA GLY A 484 16.90 32.87 11.73
C GLY A 484 16.03 33.85 12.53
N THR A 485 16.36 35.13 12.44
CA THR A 485 15.52 36.23 12.96
C THR A 485 15.06 37.12 11.82
N ILE A 486 13.74 37.21 11.62
CA ILE A 486 13.10 37.94 10.51
C ILE A 486 12.17 38.98 11.14
N ASN A 487 12.42 40.27 10.88
CA ASN A 487 11.68 41.41 11.47
C ASN A 487 11.65 41.46 13.02
N GLY A 488 12.41 40.60 13.71
CA GLY A 488 12.39 40.41 15.17
C GLY A 488 11.87 39.04 15.60
N ASP A 489 11.06 38.39 14.76
CA ASP A 489 10.49 37.07 15.02
C ASP A 489 11.51 35.96 14.73
N SER A 490 11.47 34.88 15.52
CA SER A 490 12.27 33.68 15.25
C SER A 490 11.62 32.81 14.16
N ALA A 491 12.42 32.37 13.19
CA ALA A 491 12.00 31.51 12.09
C ALA A 491 12.91 30.27 11.97
N ALA A 492 12.36 29.18 11.43
CA ALA A 492 13.12 28.01 11.01
C ALA A 492 13.23 27.98 9.48
N ILE A 493 14.45 27.98 8.95
CA ILE A 493 14.75 28.08 7.52
C ILE A 493 15.35 26.74 7.06
N LYS A 494 14.55 25.93 6.37
CA LYS A 494 14.91 24.59 5.85
C LYS A 494 15.43 24.77 4.43
N LYS A 495 16.72 24.49 4.19
CA LYS A 495 17.26 24.37 2.83
C LYS A 495 16.83 23.02 2.24
N MET A 496 16.37 23.04 1.00
CA MET A 496 15.84 21.90 0.26
C MET A 496 16.45 21.83 -1.15
N ASP A 497 16.55 20.61 -1.66
CA ASP A 497 16.95 20.28 -3.02
C ASP A 497 15.79 19.50 -3.68
N GLY A 498 15.69 19.54 -5.00
CA GLY A 498 14.60 18.91 -5.77
C GLY A 498 13.22 19.57 -5.61
N ASP A 499 12.17 18.77 -5.87
CA ASP A 499 10.77 19.20 -5.92
C ASP A 499 10.16 19.41 -4.50
N VAL A 500 9.96 20.68 -4.13
CA VAL A 500 9.22 21.09 -2.92
C VAL A 500 7.73 21.36 -3.17
N SER A 501 7.24 21.25 -4.40
CA SER A 501 5.92 21.73 -4.81
C SER A 501 4.80 21.08 -4.00
N LYS A 502 4.93 19.80 -3.63
CA LYS A 502 3.94 19.09 -2.79
C LYS A 502 3.83 19.67 -1.37
N GLU A 503 4.97 19.98 -0.73
CA GLU A 503 4.99 20.57 0.62
C GLU A 503 4.39 21.99 0.57
N ILE A 504 4.72 22.79 -0.44
CA ILE A 504 4.14 24.13 -0.65
C ILE A 504 2.63 24.05 -0.96
N ASN A 505 2.22 23.21 -1.92
CA ASN A 505 0.84 23.06 -2.41
C ASN A 505 -0.15 22.56 -1.34
N LEU A 506 0.36 22.00 -0.23
CA LEU A 506 -0.41 21.68 0.96
C LEU A 506 -0.34 22.81 2.00
N LEU A 507 0.87 23.22 2.39
CA LEU A 507 1.09 24.19 3.48
C LEU A 507 0.51 25.59 3.22
N HIS A 508 0.28 25.99 1.96
CA HIS A 508 -0.39 27.26 1.67
C HIS A 508 -1.93 27.22 1.86
N LYS A 509 -2.53 26.02 1.92
CA LYS A 509 -3.98 25.80 2.03
C LYS A 509 -4.45 25.57 3.46
N ILE A 510 -3.56 25.06 4.31
CA ILE A 510 -3.86 24.69 5.69
C ILE A 510 -3.35 25.73 6.68
N ASN A 511 -4.16 26.03 7.69
CA ASN A 511 -3.79 26.93 8.78
C ASN A 511 -4.50 26.48 10.05
N HIS A 512 -3.72 25.97 11.00
CA HIS A 512 -4.21 25.37 12.24
C HIS A 512 -3.13 25.47 13.31
N SER A 513 -3.51 25.69 14.58
CA SER A 513 -2.59 25.88 15.71
C SER A 513 -1.53 24.79 15.83
N ASN A 514 -1.95 23.54 15.62
CA ASN A 514 -1.17 22.34 15.86
C ASN A 514 -0.46 21.78 14.62
N LEU A 515 -0.35 22.56 13.55
CA LEU A 515 0.42 22.22 12.35
C LEU A 515 1.48 23.31 12.14
N ILE A 516 2.68 22.95 11.68
CA ILE A 516 3.77 23.93 11.52
C ILE A 516 3.45 24.89 10.36
N ARG A 517 3.37 26.19 10.66
CA ARG A 517 2.97 27.19 9.67
C ARG A 517 4.14 27.61 8.77
N LEU A 518 4.02 27.35 7.47
CA LEU A 518 4.88 27.95 6.45
C LEU A 518 4.58 29.45 6.36
N SER A 519 5.60 30.28 6.54
CA SER A 519 5.52 31.75 6.46
C SER A 519 5.97 32.31 5.10
N GLY A 520 6.66 31.50 4.30
CA GLY A 520 7.08 31.88 2.95
C GLY A 520 8.24 31.06 2.41
N VAL A 521 8.74 31.46 1.24
CA VAL A 521 9.72 30.71 0.45
C VAL A 521 10.76 31.61 -0.21
N CYS A 522 11.90 31.05 -0.58
CA CYS A 522 12.92 31.66 -1.44
C CYS A 522 13.54 30.58 -2.34
N PHE A 523 13.92 30.96 -3.56
CA PHE A 523 14.73 30.14 -4.46
C PHE A 523 16.05 30.87 -4.72
N SER A 524 17.18 30.18 -4.62
CA SER A 524 18.51 30.73 -4.94
C SER A 524 19.50 29.61 -5.23
N ASP A 525 20.32 29.81 -6.27
CA ASP A 525 21.44 28.93 -6.62
C ASP A 525 21.04 27.46 -6.81
N GLY A 526 19.86 27.23 -7.36
CA GLY A 526 19.25 25.90 -7.58
C GLY A 526 18.51 25.32 -6.37
N TYR A 527 18.56 25.98 -5.21
CA TYR A 527 17.99 25.47 -3.96
C TYR A 527 16.74 26.21 -3.50
N TRP A 528 15.84 25.46 -2.88
CA TRP A 528 14.67 25.98 -2.18
C TRP A 528 14.99 26.26 -0.71
N TYR A 529 14.43 27.34 -0.18
CA TYR A 529 14.51 27.70 1.24
C TYR A 529 13.10 27.94 1.76
N LEU A 530 12.62 27.03 2.60
CA LEU A 530 11.27 27.08 3.17
C LEU A 530 11.36 27.72 4.57
N VAL A 531 10.57 28.76 4.80
CA VAL A 531 10.61 29.60 6.01
C VAL A 531 9.39 29.30 6.88
N TYR A 532 9.57 28.54 7.96
CA TYR A 532 8.53 28.17 8.91
C TYR A 532 8.61 29.04 10.18
N GLU A 533 7.54 29.04 10.97
CA GLU A 533 7.60 29.50 12.37
C GLU A 533 8.59 28.66 13.20
N TYR A 534 9.16 29.25 14.26
CA TYR A 534 10.15 28.59 15.11
C TYR A 534 9.52 28.00 16.38
N ALA A 535 9.45 26.68 16.45
CA ALA A 535 9.04 25.93 17.63
C ALA A 535 10.21 25.87 18.64
N ALA A 536 10.12 26.68 19.71
CA ALA A 536 11.26 27.01 20.57
C ALA A 536 11.80 25.84 21.42
N ASN A 537 10.97 24.87 21.78
CA ASN A 537 11.36 23.71 22.59
C ASN A 537 11.82 22.51 21.75
N GLY A 538 11.91 22.64 20.42
CA GLY A 538 12.42 21.58 19.55
C GLY A 538 11.44 20.41 19.36
N PRO A 539 11.91 19.22 18.94
CA PRO A 539 11.06 18.05 18.72
C PRO A 539 10.76 17.28 20.02
N LEU A 540 9.60 16.62 20.07
CA LEU A 540 9.13 15.83 21.21
C LEU A 540 10.09 14.67 21.56
N SER A 541 10.82 14.14 20.59
CA SER A 541 11.90 13.14 20.80
C SER A 541 12.89 13.56 21.89
N ASP A 542 13.18 14.85 21.99
CA ASP A 542 14.20 15.39 22.89
C ASP A 542 13.67 15.57 24.33
N TRP A 543 12.43 15.15 24.59
CA TRP A 543 11.69 15.33 25.85
C TRP A 543 11.03 14.07 26.42
N ILE A 544 10.85 13.02 25.60
CA ILE A 544 10.23 11.75 26.03
C ILE A 544 11.23 10.61 26.26
N TYR A 545 12.39 10.61 25.61
CA TYR A 545 13.37 9.55 25.80
C TYR A 545 14.24 9.82 27.03
N TYR A 546 14.24 8.90 27.99
CA TYR A 546 14.85 9.09 29.31
C TYR A 546 16.38 8.99 29.30
N ASP A 547 17.06 10.13 29.17
CA ASP A 547 18.46 10.30 29.58
C ASP A 547 18.53 11.02 30.94
N ILE A 548 19.18 10.36 31.90
CA ILE A 548 19.37 10.84 33.28
C ILE A 548 20.13 12.18 33.34
N ASN A 549 20.92 12.50 32.31
CA ASN A 549 21.92 13.58 32.35
C ASN A 549 21.41 14.94 31.85
N ASP A 550 20.37 14.98 31.01
CA ASP A 550 20.00 16.18 30.23
C ASP A 550 18.91 17.06 30.87
N GLY A 551 18.27 16.57 31.93
CA GLY A 551 17.30 17.33 32.75
C GLY A 551 15.95 17.64 32.10
N LYS A 552 15.74 17.24 30.84
CA LYS A 552 14.47 17.36 30.10
C LYS A 552 13.57 16.19 30.44
N PHE A 553 12.32 16.49 30.79
CA PHE A 553 11.24 15.51 30.89
C PHE A 553 9.89 16.26 30.78
N LEU A 554 8.82 15.52 30.52
CA LEU A 554 7.45 16.05 30.50
C LEU A 554 6.62 15.41 31.62
N ASP A 555 5.84 16.23 32.32
CA ASP A 555 4.83 15.74 33.26
C ASP A 555 3.67 15.02 32.54
N TRP A 556 2.84 14.30 33.30
CA TRP A 556 1.71 13.55 32.75
C TRP A 556 0.76 14.43 31.93
N ARG A 557 0.34 15.58 32.47
CA ARG A 557 -0.60 16.49 31.82
C ARG A 557 -0.01 17.15 30.57
N GLN A 558 1.29 17.47 30.55
CA GLN A 558 2.00 17.92 29.35
C GLN A 558 1.94 16.85 28.26
N ARG A 559 2.23 15.58 28.59
CA ARG A 559 2.14 14.46 27.64
C ARG A 559 0.72 14.30 27.09
N ILE A 560 -0.30 14.30 27.94
CA ILE A 560 -1.71 14.19 27.47
C ILE A 560 -2.09 15.40 26.61
N GLN A 561 -1.65 16.61 26.96
CA GLN A 561 -1.92 17.80 26.18
C GLN A 561 -1.25 17.77 24.80
N ILE A 562 -0.01 17.29 24.72
CA ILE A 562 0.75 17.13 23.46
C ILE A 562 0.07 16.09 22.56
N LEU A 563 -0.39 14.96 23.11
CA LEU A 563 -1.13 13.94 22.36
C LEU A 563 -2.47 14.49 21.86
N LEU A 564 -3.21 15.26 22.68
CA LEU A 564 -4.45 15.93 22.27
C LEU A 564 -4.21 16.97 21.16
N ASP A 565 -3.12 17.74 21.24
CA ASP A 565 -2.73 18.71 20.21
C ASP A 565 -2.43 18.04 18.86
N VAL A 566 -1.64 16.97 18.86
CA VAL A 566 -1.34 16.18 17.64
C VAL A 566 -2.62 15.53 17.09
N ALA A 567 -3.47 14.97 17.95
CA ALA A 567 -4.74 14.39 17.53
C ALA A 567 -5.66 15.44 16.88
N THR A 568 -5.67 16.66 17.41
CA THR A 568 -6.46 17.78 16.86
C THR A 568 -5.90 18.23 15.50
N GLY A 569 -4.57 18.30 15.36
CA GLY A 569 -3.92 18.57 14.07
C GLY A 569 -4.20 17.50 13.00
N LEU A 570 -4.16 16.22 13.36
CA LEU A 570 -4.51 15.12 12.47
C LEU A 570 -6.00 15.14 12.09
N ASN A 571 -6.90 15.39 13.04
CA ASN A 571 -8.33 15.54 12.75
C ASN A 571 -8.60 16.70 11.77
N TYR A 572 -7.89 17.82 11.89
CA TYR A 572 -7.97 18.90 10.91
C TYR A 572 -7.59 18.42 9.49
N LEU A 573 -6.48 17.68 9.35
CA LEU A 573 -6.04 17.15 8.06
C LEU A 573 -7.02 16.11 7.47
N HIS A 574 -7.56 15.24 8.31
CA HIS A 574 -8.44 14.14 7.90
C HIS A 574 -9.88 14.56 7.63
N SER A 575 -10.41 15.53 8.36
CA SER A 575 -11.84 15.84 8.41
C SER A 575 -12.19 17.24 7.90
N TYR A 576 -11.21 18.15 7.80
CA TYR A 576 -11.42 19.56 7.44
C TYR A 576 -10.59 20.03 6.23
N THR A 577 -9.86 19.12 5.55
CA THR A 577 -9.32 19.37 4.20
C THR A 577 -10.11 18.59 3.16
N THR A 578 -10.18 19.11 1.93
CA THR A 578 -10.93 18.49 0.82
C THR A 578 -10.06 18.47 -0.43
N PRO A 579 -9.67 17.29 -0.95
CA PRO A 579 -9.82 15.96 -0.33
C PRO A 579 -9.08 15.84 1.02
N PRO A 580 -9.40 14.87 1.87
CA PRO A 580 -8.67 14.58 3.11
C PRO A 580 -7.17 14.34 2.85
N HIS A 581 -6.30 14.82 3.73
CA HIS A 581 -4.84 14.65 3.60
C HIS A 581 -4.27 13.73 4.67
N VAL A 582 -3.38 12.83 4.25
CA VAL A 582 -2.63 11.89 5.11
C VAL A 582 -1.19 12.38 5.24
N HIS A 583 -0.66 12.46 6.45
CA HIS A 583 0.68 12.98 6.76
C HIS A 583 1.80 11.98 6.46
N LYS A 584 1.58 10.69 6.77
CA LYS A 584 2.46 9.53 6.49
C LYS A 584 3.82 9.48 7.19
N ASP A 585 4.28 10.56 7.81
CA ASP A 585 5.50 10.59 8.63
C ASP A 585 5.22 11.19 10.02
N ILE A 586 4.22 10.65 10.73
CA ILE A 586 3.95 10.98 12.15
C ILE A 586 4.92 10.19 13.02
N LYS A 587 5.71 10.90 13.84
CA LYS A 587 6.73 10.35 14.76
C LYS A 587 7.18 11.41 15.76
N SER A 588 7.76 11.00 16.89
CA SER A 588 8.26 11.90 17.95
C SER A 588 9.13 13.05 17.43
N SER A 589 10.05 12.75 16.51
CA SER A 589 10.98 13.72 15.91
C SER A 589 10.37 14.71 14.91
N ASN A 590 9.11 14.50 14.48
CA ASN A 590 8.35 15.42 13.63
C ASN A 590 7.26 16.19 14.40
N ILE A 591 7.05 15.91 15.68
CA ILE A 591 6.18 16.70 16.54
C ILE A 591 7.04 17.76 17.20
N LEU A 592 6.87 19.03 16.80
CA LEU A 592 7.62 20.15 17.38
C LEU A 592 6.83 20.81 18.51
N LEU A 593 7.54 21.33 19.51
CA LEU A 593 6.97 21.98 20.70
C LEU A 593 7.28 23.48 20.67
N ASP A 594 6.24 24.31 20.73
CA ASP A 594 6.41 25.76 20.87
C ASP A 594 6.74 26.19 22.30
N THR A 595 6.79 27.50 22.55
CA THR A 595 7.16 28.09 23.86
C THR A 595 6.29 27.61 25.01
N ASP A 596 5.02 27.32 24.75
CA ASP A 596 4.02 26.92 25.74
C ASP A 596 3.82 25.39 25.77
N PHE A 597 4.79 24.64 25.21
CA PHE A 597 4.77 23.19 25.04
C PHE A 597 3.57 22.67 24.23
N ARG A 598 3.00 23.49 23.34
CA ARG A 598 1.94 23.05 22.43
C ARG A 598 2.54 22.31 21.25
N ALA A 599 1.88 21.23 20.83
CA ALA A 599 2.41 20.37 19.79
C ALA A 599 2.03 20.87 18.39
N LYS A 600 3.01 20.87 17.49
CA LYS A 600 2.93 21.27 16.08
C LYS A 600 3.48 20.15 15.19
N ILE A 601 2.61 19.53 14.40
CA ILE A 601 3.01 18.51 13.40
C ILE A 601 3.85 19.18 12.31
N ALA A 602 4.99 18.58 11.95
CA ALA A 602 5.92 19.09 10.94
C ALA A 602 6.38 18.02 9.94
N ASN A 603 7.09 18.46 8.89
CA ASN A 603 7.62 17.68 7.77
C ASN A 603 6.57 17.12 6.78
N PHE A 604 5.83 18.03 6.14
CA PHE A 604 4.74 17.69 5.21
C PHE A 604 5.19 17.20 3.81
N GLY A 605 6.50 17.12 3.54
CA GLY A 605 7.02 16.70 2.22
C GLY A 605 6.62 15.31 1.75
N MET A 606 6.07 14.46 2.63
CA MET A 606 5.61 13.10 2.33
C MET A 606 4.08 12.96 2.33
N ALA A 607 3.36 14.03 2.67
CA ALA A 607 1.91 14.07 2.81
C ALA A 607 1.20 14.13 1.44
N ARG A 608 -0.02 13.60 1.36
CA ARG A 608 -0.84 13.62 0.13
C ARG A 608 -2.33 13.44 0.42
N SER A 609 -3.16 13.68 -0.60
CA SER A 609 -4.57 13.27 -0.61
C SER A 609 -4.75 11.78 -0.27
N ALA A 610 -5.75 11.46 0.55
CA ALA A 610 -6.19 10.10 0.83
C ALA A 610 -6.93 9.51 -0.40
N GLU A 611 -7.77 10.33 -1.03
CA GLU A 611 -8.44 10.03 -2.29
C GLU A 611 -7.40 9.98 -3.43
N GLY A 612 -7.46 8.94 -4.26
CA GLY A 612 -6.83 8.96 -5.57
C GLY A 612 -7.59 9.90 -6.52
N GLN A 613 -7.23 9.89 -7.81
CA GLN A 613 -8.22 10.30 -8.80
C GLN A 613 -9.27 9.17 -8.89
N GLU A 614 -10.53 9.50 -8.63
CA GLU A 614 -11.72 8.62 -8.67
C GLU A 614 -11.86 7.60 -7.51
N ASP A 615 -12.50 8.06 -6.41
CA ASP A 615 -13.30 7.34 -5.40
C ASP A 615 -12.81 6.02 -4.76
N HIS A 616 -11.56 5.60 -5.01
CA HIS A 616 -10.94 4.43 -4.39
C HIS A 616 -9.71 4.80 -3.56
N PHE A 617 -9.35 3.90 -2.62
CA PHE A 617 -8.15 4.02 -1.78
C PHE A 617 -6.93 4.33 -2.64
N SER A 618 -6.22 5.43 -2.34
CA SER A 618 -4.99 5.73 -3.08
C SER A 618 -3.93 4.69 -2.71
N LEU A 619 -3.70 3.72 -3.59
CA LEU A 619 -2.54 2.83 -3.52
C LEU A 619 -1.25 3.64 -3.74
N THR A 620 -0.09 3.10 -3.35
CA THR A 620 1.19 3.71 -3.68
C THR A 620 2.23 2.69 -4.09
N LYS A 621 2.95 3.05 -5.15
CA LYS A 621 4.14 2.36 -5.66
C LYS A 621 5.40 2.73 -4.87
N HIS A 622 5.33 3.82 -4.12
CA HIS A 622 6.39 4.31 -3.26
C HIS A 622 5.89 4.32 -1.81
N ILE A 623 6.25 3.27 -1.08
CA ILE A 623 6.11 3.21 0.38
C ILE A 623 7.21 4.09 0.96
N VAL A 624 6.81 5.17 1.64
CA VAL A 624 7.72 6.14 2.27
C VAL A 624 7.10 6.59 3.60
N GLY A 625 7.85 6.37 4.68
CA GLY A 625 7.49 6.59 6.07
C GLY A 625 8.64 6.16 6.98
N THR A 626 8.56 6.44 8.27
CA THR A 626 9.57 5.97 9.24
C THR A 626 9.24 4.56 9.72
N ILE A 627 10.24 3.67 9.69
CA ILE A 627 10.11 2.28 10.13
C ILE A 627 9.68 2.27 11.60
N GLY A 628 8.76 1.36 11.95
CA GLY A 628 8.13 1.28 13.27
C GLY A 628 6.84 2.10 13.42
N TYR A 629 6.64 3.18 12.65
CA TYR A 629 5.39 3.96 12.63
C TYR A 629 4.47 3.61 11.45
N MET A 630 4.98 2.92 10.43
CA MET A 630 4.21 2.55 9.23
C MET A 630 3.23 1.40 9.54
N ALA A 631 1.94 1.63 9.27
CA ALA A 631 0.87 0.65 9.47
C ALA A 631 1.06 -0.62 8.60
N PRO A 632 0.62 -1.80 9.07
CA PRO A 632 0.84 -3.07 8.37
C PRO A 632 0.25 -3.06 6.96
N GLU A 633 -0.94 -2.51 6.74
CA GLU A 633 -1.57 -2.46 5.41
C GLU A 633 -0.83 -1.52 4.43
N TYR A 634 -0.05 -0.56 4.93
CA TYR A 634 0.80 0.30 4.12
C TYR A 634 2.04 -0.47 3.63
N LEU A 635 2.62 -1.28 4.52
CA LEU A 635 3.79 -2.12 4.24
C LEU A 635 3.45 -3.32 3.34
N GLU A 636 2.29 -3.95 3.58
CA GLU A 636 1.83 -5.15 2.87
C GLU A 636 1.22 -4.82 1.49
N HIS A 637 0.47 -3.72 1.38
CA HIS A 637 -0.38 -3.44 0.21
C HIS A 637 -0.19 -2.03 -0.39
N GLY A 638 0.60 -1.15 0.23
CA GLY A 638 0.74 0.25 -0.21
C GLY A 638 -0.54 1.08 -0.08
N LEU A 639 -1.54 0.63 0.69
CA LEU A 639 -2.81 1.34 0.88
C LEU A 639 -2.60 2.64 1.67
N VAL A 640 -2.95 3.79 1.09
CA VAL A 640 -3.00 5.07 1.82
C VAL A 640 -4.44 5.45 2.14
N SER A 641 -4.65 5.72 3.43
CA SER A 641 -5.88 6.26 3.99
C SER A 641 -5.54 7.06 5.26
N THR A 642 -6.51 7.81 5.79
CA THR A 642 -6.38 8.52 7.08
C THR A 642 -6.01 7.56 8.23
N LYS A 643 -6.38 6.28 8.14
CA LYS A 643 -6.06 5.23 9.13
C LYS A 643 -4.57 4.90 9.23
N LEU A 644 -3.73 5.35 8.29
CA LEU A 644 -2.27 5.27 8.43
C LEU A 644 -1.74 6.17 9.55
N ASP A 645 -2.18 7.44 9.56
CA ASP A 645 -1.76 8.38 10.60
C ASP A 645 -2.35 7.99 11.97
N VAL A 646 -3.53 7.34 12.00
CA VAL A 646 -4.11 6.77 13.23
C VAL A 646 -3.19 5.69 13.84
N TYR A 647 -2.63 4.80 13.01
CA TYR A 647 -1.67 3.79 13.49
C TYR A 647 -0.37 4.45 13.99
N ALA A 648 0.20 5.37 13.19
CA ALA A 648 1.41 6.10 13.57
C ALA A 648 1.20 6.96 14.83
N PHE A 649 -0.02 7.49 15.05
CA PHE A 649 -0.42 8.16 16.28
C PHE A 649 -0.56 7.19 17.47
N GLY A 650 -1.03 5.96 17.25
CA GLY A 650 -0.97 4.88 18.24
C GLY A 650 0.47 4.60 18.70
N VAL A 651 1.42 4.52 17.77
CA VAL A 651 2.84 4.36 18.08
C VAL A 651 3.39 5.58 18.83
N LEU A 652 3.06 6.80 18.39
CA LEU A 652 3.46 8.04 19.07
C LEU A 652 2.94 8.10 20.52
N MET A 653 1.69 7.69 20.77
CA MET A 653 1.13 7.56 22.11
C MET A 653 1.92 6.54 22.95
N LEU A 654 2.28 5.40 22.38
CA LEU A 654 3.06 4.36 23.06
C LEU A 654 4.45 4.86 23.49
N GLU A 655 5.20 5.52 22.60
CA GLU A 655 6.48 6.15 22.97
C GLU A 655 6.29 7.23 24.05
N THR A 656 5.24 8.04 23.93
CA THR A 656 4.97 9.15 24.85
C THR A 656 4.61 8.67 26.27
N LEU A 657 3.99 7.49 26.42
CA LEU A 657 3.71 6.90 27.73
C LEU A 657 4.88 6.08 28.31
N THR A 658 5.65 5.41 27.46
CA THR A 658 6.73 4.49 27.89
C THR A 658 8.10 5.15 28.06
N GLY A 659 8.33 6.27 27.37
CA GLY A 659 9.64 6.93 27.32
C GLY A 659 10.72 6.14 26.57
N LYS A 660 10.32 5.09 25.82
CA LYS A 660 11.20 4.27 24.98
C LYS A 660 11.03 4.63 23.51
N GLU A 661 12.14 4.61 22.75
CA GLU A 661 12.10 4.70 21.29
C GLU A 661 11.49 3.42 20.70
N VAL A 662 10.61 3.57 19.70
CA VAL A 662 9.87 2.44 19.11
C VAL A 662 10.79 1.31 18.61
N ALA A 663 12.00 1.63 18.15
CA ALA A 663 12.99 0.62 17.73
C ALA A 663 13.33 -0.36 18.88
N VAL A 664 13.51 0.13 20.10
CA VAL A 664 13.81 -0.70 21.29
C VAL A 664 12.61 -1.60 21.63
N LEU A 665 11.38 -1.10 21.47
CA LEU A 665 10.17 -1.90 21.69
C LEU A 665 10.06 -3.09 20.72
N TYR A 666 10.54 -2.94 19.48
CA TYR A 666 10.63 -4.01 18.48
C TYR A 666 11.84 -4.95 18.67
N GLU A 667 12.92 -4.51 19.32
CA GLU A 667 14.03 -5.40 19.68
C GLU A 667 13.68 -6.26 20.91
N GLU A 668 12.96 -5.69 21.89
CA GLU A 668 12.44 -6.42 23.04
C GLU A 668 11.30 -7.40 22.67
N ASN A 669 10.44 -7.05 21.69
CA ASN A 669 9.20 -7.79 21.40
C ASN A 669 8.91 -7.95 19.90
N LYS A 670 8.39 -9.12 19.49
CA LYS A 670 8.15 -9.44 18.07
C LYS A 670 7.01 -8.62 17.45
N HIS A 671 6.00 -8.26 18.22
CA HIS A 671 4.96 -7.32 17.83
C HIS A 671 4.66 -6.32 18.97
N LEU A 672 4.33 -5.07 18.63
CA LEU A 672 3.90 -4.07 19.61
C LEU A 672 2.64 -4.50 20.38
N SER A 673 1.80 -5.33 19.77
CA SER A 673 0.65 -5.96 20.44
C SER A 673 1.08 -6.81 21.63
N ASP A 674 2.26 -7.43 21.62
CA ASP A 674 2.74 -8.28 22.71
C ASP A 674 3.06 -7.43 23.95
N VAL A 675 3.65 -6.25 23.74
CA VAL A 675 3.92 -5.23 24.78
C VAL A 675 2.62 -4.82 25.48
N LEU A 676 1.58 -4.48 24.70
CA LEU A 676 0.28 -4.08 25.23
C LEU A 676 -0.43 -5.25 25.93
N ASN A 677 -0.38 -6.45 25.34
CA ASN A 677 -1.03 -7.64 25.89
C ASN A 677 -0.41 -8.09 27.23
N ALA A 678 0.88 -7.86 27.45
CA ALA A 678 1.54 -8.14 28.73
C ALA A 678 1.03 -7.25 29.87
N VAL A 679 0.63 -6.02 29.55
CA VAL A 679 0.18 -5.01 30.52
C VAL A 679 -1.35 -5.03 30.70
N LEU A 680 -2.10 -5.28 29.62
CA LEU A 680 -3.57 -5.35 29.62
C LEU A 680 -4.14 -6.63 30.25
N LYS A 681 -3.33 -7.69 30.43
CA LYS A 681 -3.74 -8.96 31.06
C LYS A 681 -3.29 -9.09 32.52
N ASP A 682 -2.54 -8.12 33.02
CA ASP A 682 -2.00 -8.14 34.37
C ASP A 682 -2.89 -7.30 35.30
N GLU A 683 -3.91 -7.95 35.88
CA GLU A 683 -4.92 -7.27 36.72
C GLU A 683 -4.38 -6.88 38.11
N ASP A 684 -3.32 -7.55 38.60
CA ASP A 684 -2.71 -7.34 39.93
C ASP A 684 -1.29 -6.71 39.88
N GLY A 685 -0.56 -6.83 38.76
CA GLY A 685 0.87 -6.54 38.68
C GLY A 685 1.23 -5.05 38.58
N GLN A 686 1.32 -4.39 39.74
CA GLN A 686 1.89 -3.04 39.88
C GLN A 686 3.31 -2.92 39.29
N GLU A 687 4.08 -4.02 39.24
CA GLU A 687 5.42 -4.09 38.65
C GLU A 687 5.42 -4.03 37.10
N SER A 688 4.45 -4.66 36.44
CA SER A 688 4.30 -4.60 34.97
C SER A 688 4.04 -3.16 34.50
N TRP A 689 3.13 -2.46 35.20
CA TRP A 689 2.85 -1.04 34.94
C TRP A 689 4.06 -0.11 35.19
N ARG A 690 4.90 -0.42 36.19
CA ARG A 690 6.15 0.32 36.48
C ARG A 690 7.25 0.10 35.43
N ASN A 691 7.29 -1.06 34.80
CA ASN A 691 8.23 -1.39 33.73
C ASN A 691 7.76 -0.89 32.35
N PHE A 692 6.46 -0.67 32.19
CA PHE A 692 5.86 -0.10 30.98
C PHE A 692 5.89 1.44 30.96
N MET A 693 5.47 2.09 32.05
CA MET A 693 5.37 3.55 32.10
C MET A 693 6.74 4.23 32.28
N ASP A 694 6.91 5.41 31.67
CA ASP A 694 8.15 6.19 31.74
C ASP A 694 8.61 6.47 33.19
N PRO A 695 9.82 6.02 33.62
CA PRO A 695 10.32 6.24 34.97
C PRO A 695 10.41 7.71 35.40
N SER A 696 10.57 8.66 34.46
CA SER A 696 10.60 10.10 34.76
C SER A 696 9.27 10.63 35.33
N LEU A 697 8.16 9.93 35.09
CA LEU A 697 6.86 10.25 35.69
C LEU A 697 6.80 9.96 37.19
N GLN A 698 7.71 9.14 37.75
CA GLN A 698 7.78 8.82 39.19
C GLN A 698 6.44 8.33 39.78
N GLU A 699 5.70 7.51 39.02
CA GLU A 699 4.34 7.03 39.35
C GLU A 699 3.28 8.15 39.54
N ARG A 700 3.57 9.39 39.13
CA ARG A 700 2.65 10.54 39.21
C ARG A 700 1.72 10.60 38.00
N TYR A 701 0.91 9.56 37.82
CA TYR A 701 -0.15 9.51 36.81
C TYR A 701 -1.39 8.79 37.36
N PRO A 702 -2.61 9.09 36.85
CA PRO A 702 -3.81 8.39 37.27
C PRO A 702 -3.87 7.02 36.57
N SER A 703 -3.66 5.93 37.31
CA SER A 703 -3.55 4.57 36.76
C SER A 703 -4.74 4.14 35.87
N GLU A 704 -5.96 4.56 36.21
CA GLU A 704 -7.14 4.26 35.40
C GLU A 704 -7.19 5.03 34.08
N LEU A 705 -6.59 6.23 34.01
CA LEU A 705 -6.40 6.96 32.75
C LEU A 705 -5.24 6.36 31.93
N ALA A 706 -4.17 5.88 32.58
CA ALA A 706 -3.12 5.12 31.89
C ALA A 706 -3.67 3.83 31.25
N LYS A 707 -4.44 3.02 31.99
CA LYS A 707 -5.19 1.87 31.47
C LYS A 707 -6.08 2.21 30.28
N PHE A 708 -6.83 3.31 30.39
CA PHE A 708 -7.68 3.80 29.31
C PHE A 708 -6.88 4.16 28.05
N LEU A 709 -5.75 4.85 28.18
CA LEU A 709 -4.89 5.20 27.05
C LEU A 709 -4.18 4.00 26.43
N VAL A 710 -3.73 3.02 27.22
CA VAL A 710 -3.16 1.76 26.70
C VAL A 710 -4.20 1.02 25.84
N LYS A 711 -5.47 1.01 26.25
CA LYS A 711 -6.56 0.47 25.43
C LYS A 711 -6.85 1.31 24.17
N LEU A 712 -6.71 2.64 24.23
CA LEU A 712 -6.83 3.50 23.05
C LEU A 712 -5.67 3.28 22.06
N ILE A 713 -4.46 3.03 22.56
CA ILE A 713 -3.30 2.63 21.74
C ILE A 713 -3.57 1.29 21.05
N ASP A 714 -4.04 0.26 21.77
CA ASP A 714 -4.38 -1.06 21.22
C ASP A 714 -5.39 -0.94 20.07
N ASN A 715 -6.48 -0.18 20.28
CA ASN A 715 -7.47 0.14 19.24
C ASN A 715 -6.86 0.89 18.03
N CYS A 716 -5.81 1.70 18.21
CA CYS A 716 -5.14 2.41 17.11
C CYS A 716 -4.13 1.52 16.36
N LEU A 717 -3.52 0.53 17.03
CA LEU A 717 -2.56 -0.41 16.45
C LEU A 717 -3.19 -1.67 15.83
N GLU A 718 -4.52 -1.78 15.87
CA GLU A 718 -5.28 -2.85 15.24
C GLU A 718 -4.85 -3.12 13.78
N LYS A 719 -4.70 -4.41 13.40
CA LYS A 719 -4.19 -4.75 12.06
C LYS A 719 -5.21 -4.38 10.97
N ASN A 720 -6.50 -4.45 11.26
CA ASN A 720 -7.53 -4.03 10.33
C ASN A 720 -7.76 -2.50 10.42
N PRO A 721 -7.43 -1.69 9.38
CA PRO A 721 -7.61 -0.24 9.42
C PRO A 721 -9.08 0.19 9.61
N ALA A 722 -10.05 -0.67 9.27
CA ALA A 722 -11.47 -0.35 9.36
C ALA A 722 -12.02 -0.36 10.80
N VAL A 723 -11.36 -1.02 11.76
CA VAL A 723 -11.80 -1.05 13.18
C VAL A 723 -11.08 -0.04 14.07
N ARG A 724 -9.97 0.54 13.59
CA ARG A 724 -9.29 1.64 14.30
C ARG A 724 -10.26 2.83 14.46
N PRO A 725 -10.18 3.60 15.55
CA PRO A 725 -11.02 4.79 15.76
C PRO A 725 -10.77 5.88 14.71
N ALA A 726 -11.62 6.90 14.69
CA ALA A 726 -11.41 8.10 13.88
C ALA A 726 -10.71 9.22 14.69
N MET A 727 -10.07 10.18 14.03
CA MET A 727 -9.29 11.20 14.76
C MET A 727 -10.16 12.16 15.58
N ASP A 728 -11.41 12.38 15.19
CA ASP A 728 -12.39 13.15 15.97
C ASP A 728 -12.85 12.41 17.23
N GLU A 729 -13.01 11.09 17.16
CA GLU A 729 -13.23 10.21 18.32
C GLU A 729 -12.03 10.26 19.27
N ILE A 730 -10.81 10.06 18.75
CA ILE A 730 -9.56 10.16 19.53
C ILE A 730 -9.45 11.52 20.24
N VAL A 731 -9.76 12.63 19.56
CA VAL A 731 -9.77 13.98 20.15
C VAL A 731 -10.78 14.11 21.30
N GLN A 732 -11.98 13.54 21.16
CA GLN A 732 -12.98 13.54 22.23
C GLN A 732 -12.49 12.74 23.45
N LEU A 733 -11.92 11.56 23.24
CA LEU A 733 -11.41 10.70 24.31
C LEU A 733 -10.19 11.32 25.01
N LEU A 734 -9.26 11.91 24.27
CA LEU A 734 -8.09 12.62 24.85
C LEU A 734 -8.50 13.91 25.56
N SER A 735 -9.53 14.63 25.09
CA SER A 735 -10.07 15.80 25.79
C SER A 735 -10.71 15.41 27.14
N GLN A 736 -11.45 14.30 27.19
CA GLN A 736 -11.95 13.75 28.46
C GLN A 736 -10.81 13.33 29.40
N THR A 737 -9.79 12.64 28.88
CA THR A 737 -8.59 12.25 29.65
C THR A 737 -7.85 13.47 30.20
N MET A 738 -7.70 14.55 29.41
CA MET A 738 -7.07 15.80 29.85
C MET A 738 -7.86 16.46 30.98
N ASN A 739 -9.19 16.56 30.86
CA ASN A 739 -10.06 17.12 31.90
C ASN A 739 -9.99 16.30 33.20
N ASN A 740 -10.03 14.97 33.09
CA ASN A 740 -9.91 14.07 34.24
C ASN A 740 -8.51 14.14 34.88
N SER A 741 -7.45 14.36 34.08
CA SER A 741 -6.08 14.54 34.58
C SER A 741 -5.93 15.84 35.38
N MET A 742 -6.50 16.95 34.90
CA MET A 742 -6.52 18.21 35.65
C MET A 742 -7.31 18.09 36.97
N ALA A 743 -8.43 17.36 36.97
CA ALA A 743 -9.19 17.08 38.19
C ALA A 743 -8.41 16.18 39.19
N TRP A 744 -7.64 15.21 38.68
CA TRP A 744 -6.77 14.38 39.50
C TRP A 744 -5.61 15.19 40.10
N GLU A 745 -4.92 16.04 39.33
CA GLU A 745 -3.87 16.92 39.86
C GLU A 745 -4.42 17.83 40.98
N LEU A 746 -5.56 18.48 40.75
CA LEU A 746 -6.23 19.35 41.73
C LEU A 746 -6.75 18.62 42.99
N SER A 747 -6.72 17.28 43.03
CA SER A 747 -7.08 16.48 44.20
C SER A 747 -5.90 15.84 44.93
N ASN A 748 -4.66 16.03 44.41
CA ASN A 748 -3.42 15.50 44.98
C ASN A 748 -2.35 16.59 45.23
N VAL A 749 -2.78 17.87 45.28
CA VAL A 749 -2.00 19.06 45.65
C VAL A 749 -2.54 19.64 46.97
#